data_AF-A0AAV2Z7Z4-F1
#
_entry.id   AF-A0AAV2Z7Z4-F1
#
_cell.length_a   1.000
_cell.length_b   1.000
_cell.length_c   1.000
_cell.angle_alpha   90.00
_cell.angle_beta   90.00
_cell.angle_gamma   90.00
#
_symmetry.space_group_name_H-M   'P 1'
#
loop_
_entity.id
_entity.type
_entity.pdbx_description
1 polymer ?
#
loop_
_entity_poly.entity_id
_entity_poly.type
_entity_poly.pdbx_seq_one_letter_code
_entity_poly.pdbx_strand_id
1 'polypeptide(L)'
;MAVTTAPRGRINAHVRRALRYRPWLPWAFIYTVGVIFFFVYRCRALYVMAEMFADSNQGQTSAMITGLILGVVEDLVLLTYVLLALCGFDALLHRCKEKAHPGRLPLLTIADVSLIWPTMGNERRVKALLLLLLRWVIVSVVFVLAITPFVADMLTMRARLMRFTYVLIKMYLNEKDAATSVEFDQKELDLLSTTISDSVIVTLLVGAVSVTWLDYSKWSPMQATWSYVERRHFDGMLSRPGGFFDDSSDDDDAPLMTLEKRPSVRASTAETIEQSSRAYRVVNASVLVLLLVVAPAVTMVVMRAMPFFIASVALNASLNENIRALFQKEFIPSLSNGELASAAYYLDSSSENYTLFADNVLYRRTNGFHGPLAFDVEVDKSNPPNVLVVAVESFRYQDSQYLIGNNTYLMKNQNISVTPNFDRWAKRGIGFHSLWSSWRTSRSLETILFGQIPYDSVTDAGPTGGREGLQLSGLPQLFKQKGYEALFTSGCRVDYDQWERFLPSHGFEEVLAMNEFKRLAEQELGMKPEDWEVGDGRQARAMSYWGVHDDVAFEVLGKIMQKRITEQQARVRKGEPKKPFFINHFTITSHNPYREKPLWYQNYKDIPDFSVLYKGERYSEELKRYLELRYFQDMALGNFLDSMSKQGVLNDTIVVIVGDHGQAPEYGLIVPEVADVSCLRVAGALIAEGRLGKYAGMLYKDSAHQYDLLNTLADIVGVPEEGFIQSGIGRSLKRVQAKDRVVWTNNPSRKMGLLQGNHHVVYARDANAIAVFDPNLDHHEKRDLFPAMTTEEKAHVESLRAAEEHTTWALVLLLSLFDLASSRSRITMGVNANDAKAAAASNGQADGGVKYHLVEAEEVDAQAVDARQPKQKKKGKINWSQFPMENGADDASRSDDSGSDYRQRNFRGRGRGGRYGGRGGRGAGRRSYNDSNGTYYNGVYVPTPDVKITAQWAKAQIEFYFTPDNLVRDIFLRQHMDVDGYVPLAFVGSFQAVYSLHQDYASLLEAMKTSEYIELDEENEKIRLRQGWEQWVWPNAEGGYGVPRYIKSTEEVETAQATEASS
;
A
#
# COMPACT_ATOMS: atom_id res chain seq x y z
N MET A 1 23.69 -77.61 6.46
CA MET A 1 24.40 -76.88 5.40
C MET A 1 23.92 -75.44 5.39
N ALA A 2 24.86 -74.51 5.30
CA ALA A 2 24.62 -73.07 5.33
C ALA A 2 23.72 -72.59 4.17
N VAL A 3 22.78 -71.69 4.45
CA VAL A 3 22.40 -70.64 3.50
C VAL A 3 22.48 -69.31 4.23
N THR A 4 23.48 -68.56 3.79
CA THR A 4 23.84 -67.19 4.10
C THR A 4 22.67 -66.22 4.02
N THR A 5 22.42 -65.47 5.10
CA THR A 5 21.68 -64.20 5.06
C THR A 5 22.52 -63.08 5.66
N ALA A 6 23.23 -62.36 4.79
CA ALA A 6 23.66 -60.97 4.99
C ALA A 6 23.69 -60.31 3.60
N PRO A 7 23.49 -58.98 3.43
CA PRO A 7 23.63 -57.93 4.43
C PRO A 7 22.61 -56.76 4.27
N ARG A 8 21.45 -56.76 4.94
CA ARG A 8 20.62 -55.53 5.07
C ARG A 8 20.88 -54.73 6.36
N GLY A 9 21.62 -55.31 7.32
CA GLY A 9 21.94 -54.68 8.61
C GLY A 9 23.26 -53.90 8.68
N ARG A 10 24.27 -54.23 7.86
CA ARG A 10 25.63 -53.64 7.98
C ARG A 10 25.74 -52.21 7.42
N ILE A 11 25.08 -51.90 6.31
CA ILE A 11 25.07 -50.54 5.72
C ILE A 11 24.40 -49.56 6.71
N ASN A 12 23.30 -49.98 7.33
CA ASN A 12 22.59 -49.22 8.34
C ASN A 12 23.45 -48.96 9.60
N ALA A 13 24.25 -49.92 10.05
CA ALA A 13 25.10 -49.76 11.23
C ALA A 13 26.29 -48.82 10.99
N HIS A 14 26.93 -48.85 9.81
CA HIS A 14 28.03 -47.95 9.48
C HIS A 14 27.59 -46.49 9.28
N VAL A 15 26.49 -46.27 8.56
CA VAL A 15 25.89 -44.94 8.41
C VAL A 15 25.45 -44.38 9.77
N ARG A 16 24.87 -45.22 10.65
CA ARG A 16 24.51 -44.84 12.03
C ARG A 16 25.73 -44.50 12.89
N ARG A 17 26.84 -45.24 12.76
CA ARG A 17 28.08 -44.94 13.49
C ARG A 17 28.71 -43.63 12.99
N ALA A 18 28.65 -43.34 11.69
CA ALA A 18 29.08 -42.06 11.15
C ALA A 18 28.21 -40.89 11.62
N LEU A 19 26.87 -41.03 11.63
CA LEU A 19 25.92 -39.99 12.06
C LEU A 19 25.93 -39.73 13.57
N ARG A 20 26.11 -40.75 14.43
CA ARG A 20 26.21 -40.56 15.89
C ARG A 20 27.51 -39.88 16.33
N TYR A 21 28.60 -40.04 15.57
CA TYR A 21 29.92 -39.48 15.92
C TYR A 21 30.25 -38.18 15.20
N ARG A 22 29.40 -37.73 14.26
CA ARG A 22 29.59 -36.47 13.50
C ARG A 22 28.42 -35.52 13.76
N PRO A 23 28.43 -34.83 14.90
CA PRO A 23 27.34 -33.94 15.28
C PRO A 23 27.09 -32.84 14.23
N TRP A 24 28.11 -32.39 13.48
CA TRP A 24 27.98 -31.38 12.42
C TRP A 24 27.22 -31.82 11.15
N LEU A 25 26.98 -33.12 10.96
CA LEU A 25 26.45 -33.68 9.70
C LEU A 25 25.02 -33.21 9.35
N PRO A 26 24.06 -33.09 10.30
CA PRO A 26 22.75 -32.47 10.06
C PRO A 26 22.83 -31.03 9.54
N TRP A 27 23.77 -30.23 10.06
CA TRP A 27 23.95 -28.83 9.66
C TRP A 27 24.54 -28.73 8.26
N ALA A 28 25.58 -29.52 7.99
CA ALA A 28 26.18 -29.59 6.66
C ALA A 28 25.16 -30.03 5.59
N PHE A 29 24.22 -30.91 5.91
CA PHE A 29 23.16 -31.32 4.99
C PHE A 29 22.26 -30.14 4.57
N ILE A 30 21.72 -29.38 5.53
CA ILE A 30 20.85 -28.24 5.23
C ILE A 30 21.60 -27.15 4.46
N TYR A 31 22.83 -26.82 4.86
CA TYR A 31 23.65 -25.85 4.12
C TYR A 31 23.92 -26.33 2.69
N THR A 32 24.33 -27.58 2.51
CA THR A 32 24.67 -28.11 1.18
C THR A 32 23.45 -28.11 0.25
N VAL A 33 22.33 -28.68 0.71
CA VAL A 33 21.10 -28.74 -0.11
C VAL A 33 20.55 -27.35 -0.37
N GLY A 34 20.52 -26.48 0.65
CA GLY A 34 20.03 -25.11 0.52
C GLY A 34 20.88 -24.27 -0.44
N VAL A 35 22.20 -24.24 -0.26
CA VAL A 35 23.10 -23.46 -1.13
C VAL A 35 23.04 -23.97 -2.57
N ILE A 36 23.03 -25.29 -2.80
CA ILE A 36 22.87 -25.85 -4.16
C ILE A 36 21.55 -25.41 -4.77
N PHE A 37 20.46 -25.47 -4.00
CA PHE A 37 19.14 -25.05 -4.46
C PHE A 37 19.14 -23.58 -4.89
N PHE A 38 19.54 -22.66 -4.01
CA PHE A 38 19.58 -21.22 -4.32
C PHE A 38 20.53 -20.91 -5.48
N PHE A 39 21.73 -21.51 -5.51
CA PHE A 39 22.72 -21.30 -6.56
C PHE A 39 22.22 -21.73 -7.94
N VAL A 40 21.62 -22.91 -8.06
CA VAL A 40 21.09 -23.42 -9.35
C VAL A 40 20.01 -22.48 -9.89
N TYR A 41 19.11 -22.02 -9.04
CA TYR A 41 18.06 -21.10 -9.46
C TYR A 41 18.59 -19.71 -9.83
N ARG A 42 19.55 -19.18 -9.06
CA ARG A 42 20.24 -17.92 -9.38
C ARG A 42 20.95 -17.99 -10.74
N CYS A 43 21.61 -19.11 -11.04
CA CYS A 43 22.20 -19.37 -12.37
C CYS A 43 21.14 -19.42 -13.49
N ARG A 44 19.97 -20.02 -13.25
CA ARG A 44 18.87 -20.07 -14.23
C ARG A 44 18.28 -18.69 -14.55
N ALA A 45 18.37 -17.72 -13.63
CA ALA A 45 17.88 -16.36 -13.81
C ALA A 45 18.95 -15.35 -14.26
N LEU A 46 20.23 -15.75 -14.28
CA LEU A 46 21.36 -14.85 -14.48
C LEU A 46 21.32 -14.08 -15.80
N TYR A 47 20.96 -14.74 -16.90
CA TYR A 47 20.83 -14.09 -18.22
C TYR A 47 19.76 -12.99 -18.18
N VAL A 48 18.61 -13.26 -17.57
CA VAL A 48 17.51 -12.30 -17.43
C VAL A 48 17.93 -11.11 -16.58
N MET A 49 18.63 -11.35 -15.47
CA MET A 49 19.17 -10.28 -14.64
C MET A 49 20.19 -9.41 -15.38
N ALA A 50 21.03 -10.01 -16.23
CA ALA A 50 21.98 -9.27 -17.05
C ALA A 50 21.26 -8.39 -18.07
N GLU A 51 20.24 -8.92 -18.75
CA GLU A 51 19.42 -8.15 -19.70
C GLU A 51 18.71 -6.96 -19.04
N MET A 52 18.30 -7.12 -17.78
CA MET A 52 17.57 -6.09 -17.06
C MET A 52 18.44 -5.01 -16.43
N PHE A 53 19.56 -5.41 -15.81
CA PHE A 53 20.29 -4.55 -14.86
C PHE A 53 21.76 -4.34 -15.21
N ALA A 54 22.33 -5.06 -16.17
CA ALA A 54 23.75 -4.89 -16.50
C ALA A 54 23.97 -3.72 -17.46
N ASP A 55 24.99 -2.91 -17.17
CA ASP A 55 25.58 -1.98 -18.15
C ASP A 55 26.65 -2.69 -19.01
N SER A 56 27.21 -1.97 -19.99
CA SER A 56 28.23 -2.50 -20.92
C SER A 56 29.52 -3.00 -20.23
N ASN A 57 29.84 -2.53 -19.03
CA ASN A 57 31.00 -2.93 -18.22
C ASN A 57 30.65 -3.98 -17.16
N GLN A 58 29.43 -3.97 -16.63
CA GLN A 58 28.90 -4.86 -15.58
C GLN A 58 28.33 -6.16 -16.16
N GLY A 59 28.04 -6.22 -17.46
CA GLY A 59 27.71 -7.45 -18.17
C GLY A 59 28.87 -8.45 -18.33
N GLN A 60 30.05 -8.14 -17.76
CA GLN A 60 31.21 -9.01 -17.80
C GLN A 60 31.06 -10.22 -16.86
N THR A 61 31.68 -11.34 -17.26
CA THR A 61 31.63 -12.62 -16.52
C THR A 61 32.10 -12.49 -15.07
N SER A 62 33.05 -11.58 -14.78
CA SER A 62 33.57 -11.32 -13.44
C SER A 62 32.53 -10.76 -12.47
N ALA A 63 31.70 -9.82 -12.91
CA ALA A 63 30.64 -9.22 -12.10
C ALA A 63 29.55 -10.26 -11.79
N MET A 64 29.17 -11.08 -12.77
CA MET A 64 28.24 -12.19 -12.59
C MET A 64 28.76 -13.22 -11.56
N ILE A 65 30.03 -13.63 -11.68
CA ILE A 65 30.66 -14.54 -10.71
C ILE A 65 30.68 -13.92 -9.31
N THR A 66 30.99 -12.64 -9.20
CA THR A 66 31.00 -11.92 -7.92
C THR A 66 29.62 -11.91 -7.27
N GLY A 67 28.57 -11.59 -8.04
CA GLY A 67 27.19 -11.65 -7.56
C GLY A 67 26.77 -13.05 -7.12
N LEU A 68 27.17 -14.10 -7.85
CA LEU A 68 26.92 -15.49 -7.44
C LEU A 68 27.63 -15.85 -6.12
N ILE A 69 28.88 -15.45 -5.94
CA ILE A 69 29.64 -15.69 -4.70
C ILE A 69 28.99 -14.97 -3.52
N LEU A 70 28.62 -13.70 -3.69
CA LEU A 70 27.95 -12.92 -2.66
C LEU A 70 26.55 -13.47 -2.35
N GLY A 71 25.85 -14.00 -3.36
CA GLY A 71 24.58 -14.69 -3.15
C GLY A 71 24.70 -15.90 -2.23
N VAL A 72 25.80 -16.67 -2.34
CA VAL A 72 26.08 -17.76 -1.39
C VAL A 72 26.24 -17.23 0.04
N VAL A 73 26.80 -16.03 0.24
CA VAL A 73 26.92 -15.42 1.57
C VAL A 73 25.55 -15.11 2.15
N GLU A 74 24.63 -14.52 1.38
CA GLU A 74 23.24 -14.30 1.81
C GLU A 74 22.50 -15.61 2.10
N ASP A 75 22.68 -16.61 1.25
CA ASP A 75 22.07 -17.93 1.42
C ASP A 75 22.52 -18.58 2.74
N LEU A 76 23.80 -18.45 3.11
CA LEU A 76 24.33 -18.94 4.38
C LEU A 76 23.69 -18.23 5.58
N VAL A 77 23.43 -16.92 5.50
CA VAL A 77 22.73 -16.17 6.56
C VAL A 77 21.30 -16.71 6.74
N LEU A 78 20.53 -16.81 5.65
CA LEU A 78 19.18 -17.36 5.69
C LEU A 78 19.14 -18.79 6.24
N LEU A 79 20.03 -19.66 5.75
CA LEU A 79 20.10 -21.06 6.19
C LEU A 79 20.52 -21.18 7.66
N THR A 80 21.27 -20.21 8.20
CA THR A 80 21.56 -20.12 9.63
C THR A 80 20.27 -19.92 10.45
N TYR A 81 19.38 -19.03 10.01
CA TYR A 81 18.08 -18.83 10.66
C TYR A 81 17.20 -20.09 10.61
N VAL A 82 17.15 -20.74 9.44
CA VAL A 82 16.44 -22.02 9.25
C VAL A 82 16.95 -23.08 10.22
N LEU A 83 18.27 -23.24 10.31
CA LEU A 83 18.90 -24.22 11.18
C LEU A 83 18.64 -23.95 12.66
N LEU A 84 18.67 -22.69 13.08
CA LEU A 84 18.37 -22.32 14.47
C LEU A 84 16.91 -22.59 14.82
N ALA A 85 15.97 -22.35 13.90
CA ALA A 85 14.57 -22.70 14.10
C ALA A 85 14.38 -24.22 14.26
N LEU A 86 14.99 -25.02 13.38
CA LEU A 86 14.94 -26.49 13.45
C LEU A 86 15.63 -27.03 14.72
N CYS A 87 16.78 -26.47 15.09
CA CYS A 87 17.49 -26.82 16.31
C CYS A 87 16.67 -26.49 17.56
N GLY A 88 16.04 -25.31 17.61
CA GLY A 88 15.17 -24.89 18.71
C GLY A 88 13.96 -25.81 18.86
N PHE A 89 13.34 -26.19 17.74
CA PHE A 89 12.23 -27.13 17.73
C PHE A 89 12.64 -28.53 18.23
N ASP A 90 13.71 -29.10 17.69
CA ASP A 90 14.21 -30.42 18.13
C ASP A 90 14.61 -30.38 19.62
N ALA A 91 15.25 -29.30 20.09
CA ALA A 91 15.61 -29.11 21.50
C ALA A 91 14.39 -29.02 22.42
N LEU A 92 13.30 -28.38 21.97
CA LEU A 92 12.03 -28.35 22.71
C LEU A 92 11.41 -29.75 22.80
N LEU A 93 11.42 -30.51 21.70
CA LEU A 93 10.94 -31.90 21.70
C LEU A 93 11.74 -32.79 22.64
N HIS A 94 13.06 -32.61 22.73
CA HIS A 94 13.90 -33.27 23.73
C HIS A 94 13.48 -32.92 25.16
N ARG A 95 13.36 -31.63 25.49
CA ARG A 95 12.99 -31.17 26.85
C ARG A 95 11.61 -31.67 27.27
N CYS A 96 10.63 -31.65 26.38
CA CYS A 96 9.29 -32.17 26.66
C CYS A 96 9.31 -33.68 26.94
N LYS A 97 10.14 -34.45 26.22
CA LYS A 97 10.29 -35.89 26.45
C LYS A 97 11.09 -36.21 27.71
N GLU A 98 12.14 -35.47 28.00
CA GLU A 98 12.96 -35.64 29.21
C GLU A 98 12.14 -35.37 30.48
N LYS A 99 11.32 -34.31 30.48
CA LYS A 99 10.37 -34.02 31.57
C LYS A 99 9.31 -35.11 31.74
N ALA A 100 8.83 -35.69 30.64
CA ALA A 100 7.83 -36.75 30.70
C ALA A 100 8.42 -38.10 31.14
N HIS A 101 9.67 -38.41 30.75
CA HIS A 101 10.34 -39.68 31.02
C HIS A 101 11.87 -39.48 31.18
N PRO A 102 12.36 -39.25 32.41
CA PRO A 102 13.79 -39.06 32.67
C PRO A 102 14.61 -40.30 32.29
N GLY A 103 15.74 -40.12 31.61
CA GLY A 103 16.72 -41.19 31.32
C GLY A 103 16.44 -42.07 30.09
N ARG A 104 15.49 -41.71 29.21
CA ARG A 104 15.21 -42.47 27.96
C ARG A 104 15.75 -41.78 26.71
N LEU A 105 16.26 -42.57 25.76
CA LEU A 105 16.77 -42.10 24.47
C LEU A 105 15.69 -41.31 23.70
N PRO A 106 16.02 -40.14 23.14
CA PRO A 106 15.10 -39.30 22.40
C PRO A 106 14.82 -39.89 21.01
N LEU A 107 13.58 -40.34 20.83
CA LEU A 107 13.10 -40.97 19.59
C LEU A 107 12.70 -39.91 18.56
N LEU A 108 13.68 -39.21 17.98
CA LEU A 108 13.43 -38.12 17.03
C LEU A 108 13.62 -38.55 15.56
N THR A 109 14.25 -39.69 15.32
CA THR A 109 14.47 -40.23 13.97
C THR A 109 13.90 -41.62 13.80
N ILE A 110 13.59 -42.01 12.56
CA ILE A 110 13.23 -43.40 12.21
C ILE A 110 14.37 -44.35 12.61
N ALA A 111 15.62 -43.93 12.46
CA ALA A 111 16.76 -44.72 12.90
C ALA A 111 16.73 -45.01 14.42
N ASP A 112 16.36 -44.03 15.25
CA ASP A 112 16.21 -44.20 16.70
C ASP A 112 15.01 -45.08 17.05
N VAL A 113 13.87 -44.86 16.39
CA VAL A 113 12.63 -45.63 16.60
C VAL A 113 12.80 -47.10 16.19
N SER A 114 13.53 -47.36 15.09
CA SER A 114 13.78 -48.72 14.60
C SER A 114 14.54 -49.61 15.59
N LEU A 115 15.36 -49.02 16.46
CA LEU A 115 16.21 -49.75 17.41
C LEU A 115 15.40 -50.41 18.53
N ILE A 116 14.31 -49.75 18.95
CA ILE A 116 13.46 -50.20 20.06
C ILE A 116 12.05 -50.57 19.60
N TRP A 117 11.80 -50.57 18.28
CA TRP A 117 10.53 -50.96 17.70
C TRP A 117 10.01 -52.33 18.16
N PRO A 118 10.85 -53.38 18.26
CA PRO A 118 10.40 -54.70 18.73
C PRO A 118 9.93 -54.69 20.18
N THR A 119 10.45 -53.77 21.01
CA THR A 119 10.18 -53.70 22.45
C THR A 119 9.10 -52.67 22.81
N MET A 120 8.52 -51.97 21.81
CA MET A 120 7.46 -50.99 22.01
C MET A 120 6.05 -51.61 21.93
N GLY A 121 5.20 -51.26 22.90
CA GLY A 121 3.75 -51.51 22.82
C GLY A 121 3.06 -50.64 21.75
N ASN A 122 1.87 -51.05 21.31
CA ASN A 122 1.14 -50.41 20.20
C ASN A 122 0.90 -48.91 20.42
N GLU A 123 0.52 -48.48 21.62
CA GLU A 123 0.31 -47.07 21.95
C GLU A 123 1.58 -46.22 21.77
N ARG A 124 2.75 -46.77 22.15
CA ARG A 124 4.04 -46.10 22.00
C ARG A 124 4.48 -46.04 20.53
N ARG A 125 4.16 -47.07 19.73
CA ARG A 125 4.40 -47.08 18.28
C ARG A 125 3.60 -45.97 17.59
N VAL A 126 2.32 -45.84 17.93
CA VAL A 126 1.45 -44.76 17.39
C VAL A 126 1.99 -43.38 17.77
N LYS A 127 2.33 -43.14 19.05
CA LYS A 127 2.92 -41.87 19.49
C LYS A 127 4.25 -41.55 18.79
N ALA A 128 5.10 -42.55 18.58
CA ALA A 128 6.37 -42.37 17.86
C ALA A 128 6.15 -42.01 16.38
N LEU A 129 5.22 -42.68 15.70
CA LEU A 129 4.85 -42.37 14.31
C LEU A 129 4.26 -40.97 14.17
N LEU A 130 3.37 -40.57 15.09
CA LEU A 130 2.79 -39.22 15.10
C LEU A 130 3.86 -38.13 15.31
N LEU A 131 4.84 -38.37 16.17
CA LEU A 131 5.95 -37.43 16.39
C LEU A 131 6.89 -37.33 15.19
N LEU A 132 7.17 -38.46 14.51
CA LEU A 132 7.96 -38.47 13.28
C LEU A 132 7.22 -37.75 12.15
N LEU A 133 5.90 -37.94 12.04
CA LEU A 133 5.06 -37.22 11.09
C LEU A 133 5.04 -35.71 11.39
N LEU A 134 4.83 -35.32 12.64
CA LEU A 134 4.85 -33.92 13.07
C LEU A 134 6.19 -33.26 12.75
N ARG A 135 7.30 -33.95 13.05
CA ARG A 135 8.65 -33.46 12.74
C ARG A 135 8.88 -33.35 11.24
N TRP A 136 8.39 -34.30 10.45
CA TRP A 136 8.48 -34.26 8.98
C TRP A 136 7.73 -33.05 8.43
N VAL A 137 6.52 -32.80 8.92
CA VAL A 137 5.72 -31.62 8.54
C VAL A 137 6.45 -30.34 8.91
N ILE A 138 6.96 -30.21 10.14
CA ILE A 138 7.60 -28.98 10.61
C ILE A 138 8.89 -28.69 9.84
N VAL A 139 9.75 -29.69 9.62
CA VAL A 139 10.96 -29.51 8.80
C VAL A 139 10.59 -29.06 7.40
N SER A 140 9.58 -29.69 6.79
CA SER A 140 9.14 -29.35 5.43
C SER A 140 8.57 -27.93 5.37
N VAL A 141 7.74 -27.53 6.35
CA VAL A 141 7.14 -26.20 6.41
C VAL A 141 8.20 -25.12 6.61
N VAL A 142 9.14 -25.31 7.55
CA VAL A 142 10.22 -24.33 7.78
C VAL A 142 11.09 -24.17 6.53
N PHE A 143 11.40 -25.27 5.84
CA PHE A 143 12.18 -25.20 4.60
C PHE A 143 11.39 -24.52 3.46
N VAL A 144 10.10 -24.85 3.29
CA VAL A 144 9.22 -24.18 2.30
C VAL A 144 9.16 -22.68 2.56
N LEU A 145 8.90 -22.26 3.80
CA LEU A 145 8.85 -20.83 4.13
C LEU A 145 10.17 -20.10 3.80
N ALA A 146 11.31 -20.78 3.97
CA ALA A 146 12.62 -20.22 3.63
C ALA A 146 12.86 -20.10 2.13
N ILE A 147 12.35 -21.01 1.30
CA ILE A 147 12.56 -20.96 -0.15
C ILE A 147 11.46 -20.22 -0.91
N THR A 148 10.24 -20.13 -0.39
CA THR A 148 9.08 -19.61 -1.12
C THR A 148 9.28 -18.19 -1.65
N PRO A 149 9.69 -17.17 -0.86
CA PRO A 149 9.91 -15.83 -1.40
C PRO A 149 10.99 -15.80 -2.49
N PHE A 150 12.09 -16.53 -2.32
CA PHE A 150 13.14 -16.66 -3.33
C PHE A 150 12.64 -17.35 -4.62
N VAL A 151 11.87 -18.43 -4.49
CA VAL A 151 11.29 -19.12 -5.65
C VAL A 151 10.29 -18.22 -6.36
N ALA A 152 9.46 -17.48 -5.61
CA ALA A 152 8.54 -16.50 -6.16
C ALA A 152 9.30 -15.41 -6.92
N ASP A 153 10.39 -14.89 -6.36
CA ASP A 153 11.29 -13.92 -7.02
C ASP A 153 11.89 -14.44 -8.32
N MET A 154 12.40 -15.67 -8.33
CA MET A 154 12.96 -16.28 -9.54
C MET A 154 11.87 -16.54 -10.60
N LEU A 155 10.65 -16.87 -10.18
CA LEU A 155 9.51 -17.04 -11.06
C LEU A 155 9.05 -15.71 -11.66
N THR A 156 8.82 -14.69 -10.83
CA THR A 156 8.42 -13.36 -11.29
C THR A 156 9.50 -12.73 -12.16
N MET A 157 10.78 -12.98 -11.85
CA MET A 157 11.88 -12.50 -12.69
C MET A 157 11.87 -13.11 -14.08
N ARG A 158 11.74 -14.44 -14.16
CA ARG A 158 11.82 -15.15 -15.45
C ARG A 158 10.54 -15.08 -16.26
N ALA A 159 9.39 -14.97 -15.60
CA ALA A 159 8.10 -14.85 -16.28
C ALA A 159 7.78 -13.38 -16.63
N ARG A 160 8.07 -12.45 -15.72
CA ARG A 160 7.54 -11.08 -15.76
C ARG A 160 8.60 -9.98 -15.70
N LEU A 161 9.88 -10.32 -15.70
CA LEU A 161 10.97 -9.34 -15.57
C LEU A 161 10.77 -8.41 -14.35
N MET A 162 10.25 -8.95 -13.23
CA MET A 162 10.03 -8.19 -12.00
C MET A 162 10.56 -8.92 -10.76
N ARG A 163 11.18 -8.18 -9.83
CA ARG A 163 11.55 -8.72 -8.51
C ARG A 163 10.31 -8.93 -7.66
N PHE A 164 10.29 -10.02 -6.92
CA PHE A 164 9.22 -10.30 -5.97
C PHE A 164 9.38 -9.44 -4.73
N THR A 165 8.26 -8.87 -4.29
CA THR A 165 8.14 -8.21 -2.99
C THR A 165 6.87 -8.65 -2.29
N TYR A 166 6.81 -8.53 -0.96
CA TYR A 166 5.56 -8.78 -0.23
C TYR A 166 4.43 -7.81 -0.61
N VAL A 167 4.76 -6.69 -1.26
CA VAL A 167 3.77 -5.73 -1.77
C VAL A 167 2.95 -6.32 -2.93
N LEU A 168 3.56 -7.14 -3.79
CA LEU A 168 2.83 -7.84 -4.86
C LEU A 168 1.76 -8.80 -4.30
N ILE A 169 2.03 -9.43 -3.15
CA ILE A 169 1.03 -10.27 -2.48
C ILE A 169 -0.15 -9.41 -1.99
N LYS A 170 0.15 -8.26 -1.38
CA LYS A 170 -0.87 -7.33 -0.90
C LYS A 170 -1.76 -6.84 -2.05
N MET A 171 -1.16 -6.50 -3.20
CA MET A 171 -1.89 -6.16 -4.43
C MET A 171 -2.81 -7.31 -4.86
N TYR A 172 -2.28 -8.53 -4.99
CA TYR A 172 -3.07 -9.69 -5.42
C TYR A 172 -4.22 -10.01 -4.47
N LEU A 173 -4.04 -9.84 -3.16
CA LEU A 173 -5.09 -10.05 -2.16
C LEU A 173 -6.20 -8.98 -2.26
N ASN A 174 -5.82 -7.73 -2.53
CA ASN A 174 -6.77 -6.64 -2.75
C ASN A 174 -7.52 -6.80 -4.08
N GLU A 175 -6.87 -7.36 -5.09
CA GLU A 175 -7.41 -7.56 -6.45
C GLU A 175 -7.90 -9.00 -6.69
N LYS A 176 -8.13 -9.80 -5.63
CA LYS A 176 -8.38 -11.25 -5.74
C LYS A 176 -9.55 -11.62 -6.66
N ASP A 177 -10.55 -10.75 -6.76
CA ASP A 177 -11.75 -10.96 -7.56
C ASP A 177 -11.44 -10.75 -9.06
N ALA A 178 -10.53 -9.81 -9.39
CA ALA A 178 -10.00 -9.58 -10.73
C ALA A 178 -8.89 -10.59 -11.10
N ALA A 179 -8.12 -11.04 -10.12
CA ALA A 179 -6.98 -11.93 -10.29
C ALA A 179 -7.35 -13.30 -10.91
N THR A 180 -8.60 -13.74 -10.74
CA THR A 180 -9.10 -14.97 -11.37
C THR A 180 -9.24 -14.87 -12.89
N SER A 181 -9.17 -13.65 -13.45
CA SER A 181 -9.19 -13.38 -14.89
C SER A 181 -7.80 -13.28 -15.54
N VAL A 182 -6.72 -13.39 -14.75
CA VAL A 182 -5.34 -13.40 -15.26
C VAL A 182 -5.10 -14.69 -16.03
N GLU A 183 -5.04 -14.58 -17.35
CA GLU A 183 -4.66 -15.68 -18.23
C GLU A 183 -3.17 -15.99 -18.05
N PHE A 184 -2.77 -17.27 -18.02
CA PHE A 184 -1.36 -17.66 -18.02
C PHE A 184 -0.99 -18.24 -19.38
N ASP A 185 0.10 -17.78 -20.00
CA ASP A 185 0.66 -18.42 -21.21
C ASP A 185 1.06 -19.86 -20.83
N GLN A 186 0.90 -20.81 -21.76
CA GLN A 186 1.33 -22.19 -21.56
C GLN A 186 2.81 -22.26 -21.16
N LYS A 187 3.66 -21.38 -21.70
CA LYS A 187 5.07 -21.30 -21.30
C LYS A 187 5.27 -20.89 -19.85
N GLU A 188 4.43 -20.01 -19.32
CA GLU A 188 4.47 -19.62 -17.91
C GLU A 188 3.94 -20.72 -17.01
N LEU A 189 2.87 -21.39 -17.43
CA LEU A 189 2.35 -22.57 -16.71
C LEU A 189 3.39 -23.68 -16.66
N ASP A 190 4.13 -23.91 -17.75
CA ASP A 190 5.21 -24.88 -17.79
C ASP A 190 6.37 -24.47 -16.87
N LEU A 191 6.76 -23.19 -16.87
CA LEU A 191 7.78 -22.63 -15.99
C LEU A 191 7.37 -22.73 -14.51
N LEU A 192 6.13 -22.37 -14.19
CA LEU A 192 5.53 -22.44 -12.86
C LEU A 192 5.46 -23.87 -12.38
N SER A 193 4.90 -24.77 -13.18
CA SER A 193 4.75 -26.19 -12.89
C SER A 193 6.10 -26.85 -12.62
N THR A 194 7.08 -26.60 -13.49
CA THR A 194 8.45 -27.15 -13.33
C THR A 194 9.10 -26.64 -12.04
N THR A 195 8.99 -25.34 -11.77
CA THR A 195 9.63 -24.72 -10.61
C THR A 195 8.98 -25.16 -9.29
N ILE A 196 7.65 -25.26 -9.25
CA ILE A 196 6.92 -25.77 -8.08
C ILE A 196 7.27 -27.25 -7.87
N SER A 197 7.29 -28.06 -8.93
CA SER A 197 7.64 -29.48 -8.86
C SER A 197 9.04 -29.69 -8.28
N ASP A 198 10.05 -29.00 -8.83
CA ASP A 198 11.44 -29.03 -8.34
C ASP A 198 11.51 -28.66 -6.84
N SER A 199 10.81 -27.60 -6.44
CA SER A 199 10.77 -27.11 -5.04
C SER A 199 10.10 -28.10 -4.08
N VAL A 200 9.02 -28.74 -4.51
CA VAL A 200 8.31 -29.78 -3.74
C VAL A 200 9.20 -31.01 -3.59
N ILE A 201 9.83 -31.48 -4.65
CA ILE A 201 10.73 -32.66 -4.61
C ILE A 201 11.87 -32.43 -3.61
N VAL A 202 12.54 -31.28 -3.69
CA VAL A 202 13.65 -30.95 -2.76
C VAL A 202 13.13 -30.85 -1.32
N THR A 203 11.99 -30.21 -1.09
CA THR A 203 11.37 -30.11 0.25
C THR A 203 11.07 -31.49 0.83
N LEU A 204 10.42 -32.36 0.05
CA LEU A 204 10.06 -33.71 0.49
C LEU A 204 11.32 -34.53 0.80
N LEU A 205 12.38 -34.39 0.00
CA LEU A 205 13.68 -35.01 0.23
C LEU A 205 14.32 -34.51 1.53
N VAL A 206 14.35 -33.20 1.75
CA VAL A 206 14.86 -32.60 3.00
C VAL A 206 14.08 -33.14 4.21
N GLY A 207 12.75 -33.12 4.16
CA GLY A 207 11.91 -33.68 5.23
C GLY A 207 12.17 -35.16 5.48
N ALA A 208 12.23 -35.98 4.41
CA ALA A 208 12.43 -37.42 4.51
C ALA A 208 13.81 -37.77 5.10
N VAL A 209 14.89 -37.16 4.60
CA VAL A 209 16.26 -37.36 5.12
C VAL A 209 16.34 -36.90 6.58
N SER A 210 15.71 -35.76 6.90
CA SER A 210 15.71 -35.20 8.25
C SER A 210 15.09 -36.13 9.28
N VAL A 211 13.90 -36.66 8.99
CA VAL A 211 13.20 -37.56 9.92
C VAL A 211 13.81 -38.95 9.94
N THR A 212 14.53 -39.36 8.88
CA THR A 212 15.17 -40.67 8.83
C THR A 212 16.46 -40.70 9.65
N TRP A 213 17.30 -39.66 9.56
CA TRP A 213 18.69 -39.73 10.02
C TRP A 213 19.20 -38.52 10.82
N LEU A 214 18.60 -37.35 10.68
CA LEU A 214 19.18 -36.11 11.19
C LEU A 214 18.50 -35.70 12.49
N ASP A 215 19.29 -35.26 13.47
CA ASP A 215 18.80 -34.70 14.73
C ASP A 215 19.49 -33.35 14.91
N TYR A 216 18.74 -32.26 14.70
CA TYR A 216 19.31 -30.91 14.61
C TYR A 216 19.77 -30.38 15.97
N SER A 217 19.32 -31.00 17.07
CA SER A 217 19.76 -30.66 18.42
C SER A 217 21.16 -31.18 18.78
N LYS A 218 21.69 -32.15 18.02
CA LYS A 218 22.96 -32.84 18.33
C LYS A 218 24.21 -32.03 18.00
N TRP A 219 24.05 -30.90 17.33
CA TRP A 219 25.11 -29.93 17.15
C TRP A 219 24.49 -28.57 17.27
N SER A 220 25.13 -27.74 18.06
CA SER A 220 24.91 -26.32 18.07
C SER A 220 26.29 -25.66 18.04
N PRO A 221 26.41 -24.41 17.58
CA PRO A 221 27.60 -23.60 17.82
C PRO A 221 28.01 -23.59 19.31
N MET A 222 27.06 -23.90 20.21
CA MET A 222 27.22 -23.98 21.65
C MET A 222 27.93 -25.26 22.13
N GLN A 223 27.92 -26.38 21.40
CA GLN A 223 28.59 -27.62 21.83
C GLN A 223 30.09 -27.68 21.45
N ALA A 224 30.51 -27.02 20.38
CA ALA A 224 31.90 -27.04 19.91
C ALA A 224 32.87 -26.33 20.88
N THR A 225 32.40 -25.30 21.59
CA THR A 225 33.16 -24.59 22.64
C THR A 225 33.27 -25.44 23.91
N TRP A 226 32.21 -26.19 24.26
CA TRP A 226 32.19 -27.11 25.41
C TRP A 226 33.20 -28.26 25.25
N SER A 227 33.27 -28.89 24.07
CA SER A 227 34.21 -29.99 23.80
C SER A 227 35.69 -29.58 23.79
N TYR A 228 35.98 -28.28 23.69
CA TYR A 228 37.33 -27.72 23.80
C TYR A 228 37.71 -27.43 25.26
N VAL A 229 36.77 -26.97 26.08
CA VAL A 229 36.96 -26.73 27.52
C VAL A 229 37.07 -28.05 28.31
N GLU A 230 36.24 -29.06 27.99
CA GLU A 230 36.36 -30.41 28.56
C GLU A 230 37.72 -31.05 28.27
N ARG A 231 38.26 -30.87 27.06
CA ARG A 231 39.58 -31.40 26.70
C ARG A 231 40.71 -30.77 27.51
N ARG A 232 40.68 -29.45 27.73
CA ARG A 232 41.67 -28.79 28.61
C ARG A 232 41.55 -29.20 30.08
N HIS A 233 40.33 -29.47 30.56
CA HIS A 233 40.11 -29.97 31.92
C HIS A 233 40.62 -31.41 32.10
N PHE A 234 40.46 -32.27 31.09
CA PHE A 234 40.97 -33.64 31.11
C PHE A 234 42.49 -33.72 30.96
N ASP A 235 43.09 -32.91 30.07
CA ASP A 235 44.54 -32.83 29.93
C ASP A 235 45.21 -32.25 31.18
N GLY A 236 44.57 -31.28 31.86
CA GLY A 236 45.06 -30.76 33.15
C GLY A 236 45.01 -31.78 34.30
N MET A 237 44.14 -32.79 34.22
CA MET A 237 44.04 -33.87 35.21
C MET A 237 45.06 -34.99 34.96
N LEU A 238 45.44 -35.20 33.69
CA LEU A 238 46.46 -36.18 33.26
C LEU A 238 47.91 -35.64 33.29
N SER A 239 48.09 -34.32 33.44
CA SER A 239 49.42 -33.67 33.40
C SER A 239 50.06 -33.45 34.78
N ARG A 240 49.57 -34.09 35.86
CA ARG A 240 50.25 -34.05 37.18
C ARG A 240 51.28 -35.20 37.29
N PRO A 241 52.58 -34.93 37.42
CA PRO A 241 53.60 -35.97 37.56
C PRO A 241 53.86 -36.33 39.05
N GLY A 242 53.95 -37.64 39.33
CA GLY A 242 54.45 -38.23 40.59
C GLY A 242 53.37 -38.93 41.43
N GLY A 243 53.40 -40.22 41.76
CA GLY A 243 54.47 -41.21 41.69
C GLY A 243 53.95 -42.65 41.58
N PHE A 244 54.90 -43.56 41.44
CA PHE A 244 54.84 -44.91 40.91
C PHE A 244 55.07 -45.94 42.05
N PHE A 245 54.23 -46.99 42.12
CA PHE A 245 54.42 -48.34 42.74
C PHE A 245 54.60 -48.37 44.28
N ASP A 246 54.30 -49.43 45.06
CA ASP A 246 54.27 -50.88 44.82
C ASP A 246 53.39 -51.60 45.88
N ASP A 247 53.20 -52.90 45.65
CA ASP A 247 52.44 -53.95 46.34
C ASP A 247 52.93 -54.32 47.78
N SER A 248 52.10 -55.10 48.50
CA SER A 248 52.36 -55.93 49.70
C SER A 248 51.80 -55.52 51.09
N SER A 249 51.30 -56.57 51.75
CA SER A 249 51.03 -56.86 53.17
C SER A 249 49.60 -56.74 53.73
N ASP A 250 49.19 -57.90 54.23
CA ASP A 250 48.00 -58.36 54.96
C ASP A 250 47.55 -57.55 56.19
N ASP A 251 46.33 -57.91 56.58
CA ASP A 251 45.72 -57.97 57.91
C ASP A 251 44.56 -57.02 58.26
N ASP A 252 43.51 -57.70 58.68
CA ASP A 252 42.24 -57.27 59.26
C ASP A 252 42.43 -56.37 60.49
N ASP A 253 41.65 -55.29 60.56
CA ASP A 253 40.83 -54.93 61.74
C ASP A 253 40.20 -53.55 61.54
N ALA A 254 38.86 -53.51 61.58
CA ALA A 254 38.12 -52.28 61.85
C ALA A 254 38.12 -52.05 63.38
N PRO A 255 38.10 -50.80 63.88
CA PRO A 255 36.82 -50.10 63.89
C PRO A 255 36.87 -48.56 63.73
N LEU A 256 35.84 -48.08 63.03
CA LEU A 256 35.07 -46.85 63.27
C LEU A 256 35.74 -45.76 64.15
N MET A 257 36.32 -44.73 63.51
CA MET A 257 36.42 -43.39 64.10
C MET A 257 36.23 -42.31 63.02
N THR A 258 35.10 -41.63 63.17
CA THR A 258 34.75 -40.25 62.78
C THR A 258 35.79 -39.44 61.99
N LEU A 259 35.42 -39.10 60.76
CA LEU A 259 36.08 -38.07 59.94
C LEU A 259 35.08 -36.96 59.59
N GLU A 260 34.69 -36.20 60.61
CA GLU A 260 34.40 -34.78 60.43
C GLU A 260 35.71 -34.06 60.10
N LYS A 261 35.74 -33.44 58.92
CA LYS A 261 36.64 -32.38 58.40
C LYS A 261 37.33 -32.74 57.08
N ARG A 262 36.61 -32.50 55.97
CA ARG A 262 37.19 -31.90 54.75
C ARG A 262 36.22 -30.91 54.10
N PRO A 263 36.09 -29.67 54.60
CA PRO A 263 35.45 -28.57 53.90
C PRO A 263 36.53 -27.71 53.23
N SER A 264 36.96 -28.04 52.01
CA SER A 264 37.74 -27.09 51.18
C SER A 264 37.84 -27.46 49.69
N VAL A 265 37.62 -28.73 49.33
CA VAL A 265 37.74 -29.17 47.92
C VAL A 265 36.41 -29.03 47.15
N ARG A 266 35.26 -29.10 47.83
CA ARG A 266 33.92 -29.08 47.21
C ARG A 266 33.39 -27.67 46.89
N ALA A 267 33.81 -26.66 47.65
CA ALA A 267 33.41 -25.27 47.45
C ALA A 267 34.19 -24.61 46.30
N SER A 268 35.50 -24.84 46.22
CA SER A 268 36.34 -24.33 45.11
C SER A 268 35.97 -24.99 43.77
N THR A 269 35.60 -26.27 43.76
CA THR A 269 35.07 -26.91 42.54
C THR A 269 33.69 -26.38 42.17
N ALA A 270 32.79 -26.10 43.11
CA ALA A 270 31.47 -25.54 42.82
C ALA A 270 31.55 -24.10 42.25
N GLU A 271 32.37 -23.22 42.82
CA GLU A 271 32.58 -21.85 42.30
C GLU A 271 33.25 -21.85 40.91
N THR A 272 34.22 -22.75 40.68
CA THR A 272 34.89 -22.88 39.38
C THR A 272 33.93 -23.43 38.31
N ILE A 273 33.03 -24.36 38.68
CA ILE A 273 31.96 -24.87 37.80
C ILE A 273 30.95 -23.76 37.49
N GLU A 274 30.59 -22.93 38.49
CA GLU A 274 29.65 -21.83 38.28
C GLU A 274 30.23 -20.73 37.39
N GLN A 275 31.50 -20.32 37.60
CA GLN A 275 32.20 -19.37 36.73
C GLN A 275 32.35 -19.90 35.29
N SER A 276 32.70 -21.18 35.13
CA SER A 276 32.77 -21.83 33.81
C SER A 276 31.40 -21.87 33.13
N SER A 277 30.32 -22.05 33.89
CA SER A 277 28.94 -21.99 33.37
C SER A 277 28.49 -20.58 32.95
N ARG A 278 29.00 -19.54 33.62
CA ARG A 278 28.71 -18.13 33.27
C ARG A 278 29.50 -17.72 32.03
N ALA A 279 30.79 -18.04 31.96
CA ALA A 279 31.63 -17.82 30.78
C ALA A 279 31.07 -18.54 29.54
N TYR A 280 30.62 -19.78 29.70
CA TYR A 280 29.94 -20.54 28.64
C TYR A 280 28.65 -19.86 28.16
N ARG A 281 27.80 -19.38 29.09
CA ARG A 281 26.58 -18.64 28.74
C ARG A 281 26.88 -17.34 27.98
N VAL A 282 27.93 -16.62 28.38
CA VAL A 282 28.37 -15.40 27.71
C VAL A 282 28.91 -15.71 26.30
N VAL A 283 29.82 -16.67 26.16
CA VAL A 283 30.36 -17.07 24.84
C VAL A 283 29.24 -17.52 23.89
N ASN A 284 28.27 -18.28 24.40
CA ASN A 284 27.12 -18.71 23.59
C ASN A 284 26.23 -17.54 23.16
N ALA A 285 25.95 -16.61 24.07
CA ALA A 285 25.23 -15.39 23.72
C ALA A 285 26.01 -14.59 22.66
N SER A 286 27.34 -14.47 22.78
CA SER A 286 28.19 -13.78 21.82
C SER A 286 28.19 -14.44 20.44
N VAL A 287 28.28 -15.77 20.35
CA VAL A 287 28.22 -16.49 19.07
C VAL A 287 26.84 -16.36 18.42
N LEU A 288 25.77 -16.41 19.21
CA LEU A 288 24.41 -16.18 18.71
C LEU A 288 24.25 -14.75 18.19
N VAL A 289 24.75 -13.74 18.92
CA VAL A 289 24.75 -12.34 18.45
C VAL A 289 25.57 -12.19 17.17
N LEU A 290 26.74 -12.85 17.09
CA LEU A 290 27.58 -12.82 15.89
C LEU A 290 26.83 -13.37 14.67
N LEU A 291 26.16 -14.52 14.80
CA LEU A 291 25.45 -15.17 13.69
C LEU A 291 24.11 -14.51 13.35
N LEU A 292 23.36 -14.05 14.34
CA LEU A 292 21.99 -13.56 14.17
C LEU A 292 21.91 -12.05 13.89
N VAL A 293 22.94 -11.29 14.29
CA VAL A 293 22.94 -9.83 14.21
C VAL A 293 24.13 -9.34 13.40
N VAL A 294 25.36 -9.71 13.79
CA VAL A 294 26.56 -9.15 13.16
C VAL A 294 26.74 -9.64 11.73
N ALA A 295 26.64 -10.94 11.48
CA ALA A 295 26.81 -11.51 10.14
C ALA A 295 25.79 -10.94 9.12
N PRO A 296 24.47 -10.90 9.40
CA PRO A 296 23.51 -10.22 8.53
C PRO A 296 23.82 -8.73 8.33
N ALA A 297 24.19 -8.01 9.38
CA ALA A 297 24.53 -6.59 9.28
C ALA A 297 25.77 -6.34 8.41
N VAL A 298 26.81 -7.16 8.57
CA VAL A 298 28.03 -7.09 7.74
C VAL A 298 27.69 -7.45 6.30
N THR A 299 26.93 -8.53 6.05
CA THR A 299 26.48 -8.90 4.71
C THR A 299 25.71 -7.75 4.06
N MET A 300 24.79 -7.11 4.78
CA MET A 300 24.05 -5.95 4.31
C MET A 300 24.96 -4.77 3.97
N VAL A 301 25.95 -4.44 4.82
CA VAL A 301 26.91 -3.36 4.55
C VAL A 301 27.75 -3.67 3.31
N VAL A 302 28.20 -4.91 3.16
CA VAL A 302 28.96 -5.34 1.97
C VAL A 302 28.08 -5.24 0.72
N MET A 303 26.84 -5.75 0.75
CA MET A 303 25.93 -5.70 -0.41
C MET A 303 25.63 -4.26 -0.82
N ARG A 304 25.39 -3.37 0.14
CA ARG A 304 25.17 -1.95 -0.11
C ARG A 304 26.40 -1.19 -0.63
N ALA A 305 27.59 -1.74 -0.46
CA ALA A 305 28.82 -1.20 -1.03
C ALA A 305 29.12 -1.73 -2.43
N MET A 306 28.41 -2.75 -2.89
CA MET A 306 28.58 -3.33 -4.23
C MET A 306 27.78 -2.54 -5.27
N PRO A 307 28.20 -2.57 -6.55
CA PRO A 307 27.35 -2.16 -7.65
C PRO A 307 26.00 -2.88 -7.59
N PHE A 308 24.92 -2.16 -7.86
CA PHE A 308 23.56 -2.69 -7.77
C PHE A 308 23.37 -3.99 -8.55
N PHE A 309 23.91 -4.10 -9.77
CA PHE A 309 23.80 -5.34 -10.53
C PHE A 309 24.34 -6.55 -9.75
N ILE A 310 25.50 -6.40 -9.12
CA ILE A 310 26.13 -7.46 -8.31
C ILE A 310 25.26 -7.77 -7.08
N ALA A 311 24.78 -6.75 -6.38
CA ALA A 311 23.89 -6.90 -5.23
C ALA A 311 22.55 -7.56 -5.61
N SER A 312 22.00 -7.22 -6.77
CA SER A 312 20.75 -7.79 -7.31
C SER A 312 20.90 -9.24 -7.74
N VAL A 313 22.05 -9.63 -8.30
CA VAL A 313 22.38 -11.04 -8.55
C VAL A 313 22.51 -11.80 -7.22
N ALA A 314 23.15 -11.21 -6.21
CA ALA A 314 23.30 -11.83 -4.90
C ALA A 314 21.97 -12.00 -4.15
N LEU A 315 21.07 -11.02 -4.27
CA LEU A 315 19.87 -10.85 -3.46
C LEU A 315 19.09 -12.14 -3.26
N ASN A 316 18.93 -12.53 -1.99
CA ASN A 316 18.02 -13.56 -1.55
C ASN A 316 16.72 -12.90 -1.04
N ALA A 317 15.65 -12.96 -1.83
CA ALA A 317 14.37 -12.32 -1.50
C ALA A 317 13.76 -12.82 -0.18
N SER A 318 14.01 -14.09 0.21
CA SER A 318 13.55 -14.60 1.50
C SER A 318 14.25 -13.93 2.67
N LEU A 319 15.51 -13.53 2.53
CA LEU A 319 16.22 -12.74 3.54
C LEU A 319 15.80 -11.26 3.49
N ASN A 320 15.80 -10.69 2.29
CA ASN A 320 15.55 -9.27 2.06
C ASN A 320 14.13 -8.85 2.47
N GLU A 321 13.09 -9.56 2.03
CA GLU A 321 11.70 -9.14 2.29
C GLU A 321 11.33 -9.21 3.76
N ASN A 322 11.89 -10.17 4.51
CA ASN A 322 11.71 -10.22 5.96
C ASN A 322 12.42 -9.05 6.65
N ILE A 323 13.61 -8.66 6.20
CA ILE A 323 14.34 -7.51 6.76
C ILE A 323 13.69 -6.19 6.37
N ARG A 324 13.19 -6.07 5.14
CA ARG A 324 12.38 -4.95 4.65
C ARG A 324 11.12 -4.80 5.50
N ALA A 325 10.38 -5.88 5.73
CA ALA A 325 9.15 -5.86 6.52
C ALA A 325 9.38 -5.51 8.00
N LEU A 326 10.47 -5.99 8.61
CA LEU A 326 10.76 -5.78 10.03
C LEU A 326 11.45 -4.45 10.33
N PHE A 327 12.32 -3.97 9.43
CA PHE A 327 13.22 -2.86 9.69
C PHE A 327 13.17 -1.73 8.67
N GLN A 328 12.35 -1.84 7.61
CA GLN A 328 12.29 -0.89 6.49
C GLN A 328 13.67 -0.64 5.86
N LYS A 329 14.51 -1.68 5.80
CA LYS A 329 15.84 -1.64 5.18
C LYS A 329 16.01 -2.78 4.18
N GLU A 330 16.91 -2.62 3.23
CA GLU A 330 17.12 -3.56 2.12
C GLU A 330 18.62 -3.84 1.91
N PHE A 331 18.93 -5.06 1.46
CA PHE A 331 20.31 -5.50 1.18
C PHE A 331 20.88 -4.83 -0.05
N ILE A 332 20.01 -4.46 -0.97
CA ILE A 332 20.38 -3.75 -2.19
C ILE A 332 20.69 -2.28 -1.86
N PRO A 333 21.73 -1.69 -2.49
CA PRO A 333 22.00 -0.26 -2.36
C PRO A 333 20.83 0.56 -2.88
N SER A 334 20.46 1.60 -2.13
CA SER A 334 19.57 2.66 -2.64
C SER A 334 20.46 3.72 -3.27
N LEU A 335 20.24 4.03 -4.55
CA LEU A 335 21.06 5.01 -5.29
C LEU A 335 20.64 6.47 -5.06
N SER A 336 19.62 6.72 -4.25
CA SER A 336 19.12 8.07 -3.97
C SER A 336 18.86 8.27 -2.48
N ASN A 337 19.24 9.44 -1.97
CA ASN A 337 19.13 9.81 -0.56
C ASN A 337 17.79 10.51 -0.23
N GLY A 338 16.92 10.70 -1.21
CA GLY A 338 15.63 11.37 -1.05
C GLY A 338 15.70 12.88 -0.85
N GLU A 339 16.78 13.52 -1.28
CA GLU A 339 16.89 14.98 -1.28
C GLU A 339 16.79 15.53 -2.69
N LEU A 340 15.88 16.50 -2.89
CA LEU A 340 15.76 17.20 -4.17
C LEU A 340 16.99 18.08 -4.38
N ALA A 341 17.82 17.74 -5.37
CA ALA A 341 19.04 18.51 -5.67
C ALA A 341 18.71 19.97 -6.06
N SER A 342 17.64 20.18 -6.85
CA SER A 342 17.11 21.52 -7.15
C SER A 342 15.68 21.47 -7.67
N ALA A 343 14.82 22.37 -7.19
CA ALA A 343 13.47 22.55 -7.73
C ALA A 343 13.48 23.14 -9.16
N ALA A 344 14.56 23.83 -9.56
CA ALA A 344 14.66 24.48 -10.87
C ALA A 344 14.68 23.50 -12.06
N TYR A 345 15.00 22.22 -11.83
CA TYR A 345 14.90 21.19 -12.87
C TYR A 345 13.45 20.88 -13.28
N TYR A 346 12.48 21.13 -12.39
CA TYR A 346 11.07 20.77 -12.58
C TYR A 346 10.23 21.99 -12.90
N LEU A 347 10.50 23.10 -12.21
CA LEU A 347 9.70 24.31 -12.31
C LEU A 347 10.12 25.15 -13.52
N ASP A 348 9.13 25.73 -14.20
CA ASP A 348 9.39 26.62 -15.33
C ASP A 348 9.36 28.08 -14.91
N SER A 349 10.45 28.56 -14.32
CA SER A 349 10.59 29.97 -13.94
C SER A 349 10.52 30.95 -15.12
N SER A 350 10.59 30.46 -16.36
CA SER A 350 10.55 31.30 -17.56
C SER A 350 9.13 31.67 -18.01
N SER A 351 8.13 30.87 -17.62
CA SER A 351 6.73 31.07 -18.02
C SER A 351 5.75 31.07 -16.85
N GLU A 352 6.13 30.55 -15.68
CA GLU A 352 5.32 30.53 -14.47
C GLU A 352 5.79 31.60 -13.48
N ASN A 353 4.86 32.45 -13.03
CA ASN A 353 5.12 33.36 -11.92
C ASN A 353 4.74 32.66 -10.61
N TYR A 354 5.72 32.29 -9.78
CA TYR A 354 5.50 31.60 -8.53
C TYR A 354 6.38 32.09 -7.39
N THR A 355 5.93 31.81 -6.16
CA THR A 355 6.70 31.97 -4.92
C THR A 355 6.89 30.62 -4.26
N LEU A 356 8.15 30.22 -4.04
CA LEU A 356 8.48 29.02 -3.27
C LEU A 356 8.30 29.25 -1.78
N PHE A 357 7.85 28.23 -1.06
CA PHE A 357 7.76 28.29 0.40
C PHE A 357 9.07 27.90 1.12
N ALA A 358 9.99 27.25 0.41
CA ALA A 358 11.34 26.93 0.87
C ALA A 358 12.28 26.74 -0.34
N ASP A 359 13.58 26.74 -0.10
CA ASP A 359 14.55 26.41 -1.15
C ASP A 359 14.45 24.92 -1.52
N ASN A 360 14.56 24.63 -2.82
CA ASN A 360 14.56 23.25 -3.35
C ASN A 360 13.34 22.41 -2.92
N VAL A 361 12.16 23.02 -2.86
CA VAL A 361 10.87 22.30 -2.74
C VAL A 361 9.98 22.58 -3.95
N LEU A 362 9.11 21.63 -4.30
CA LEU A 362 8.11 21.80 -5.36
C LEU A 362 6.85 22.55 -4.89
N TYR A 363 6.66 22.61 -3.57
CA TYR A 363 5.52 23.28 -2.94
C TYR A 363 5.64 24.80 -3.08
N ARG A 364 4.68 25.38 -3.81
CA ARG A 364 4.74 26.79 -4.22
C ARG A 364 3.36 27.39 -4.39
N ARG A 365 3.32 28.72 -4.43
CA ARG A 365 2.16 29.50 -4.83
C ARG A 365 2.36 30.01 -6.25
N THR A 366 1.42 29.69 -7.14
CA THR A 366 1.40 30.15 -8.53
C THR A 366 0.51 31.38 -8.66
N ASN A 367 1.09 32.49 -9.09
CA ASN A 367 0.43 33.79 -9.22
C ASN A 367 0.03 34.11 -10.67
N GLY A 368 0.45 33.29 -11.64
CA GLY A 368 0.03 33.40 -13.04
C GLY A 368 1.06 32.86 -14.01
N PHE A 369 0.80 33.05 -15.30
CA PHE A 369 1.68 32.59 -16.38
C PHE A 369 1.92 33.71 -17.40
N HIS A 370 3.09 33.72 -18.02
CA HIS A 370 3.52 34.71 -19.01
C HIS A 370 4.34 34.09 -20.15
N GLY A 371 4.77 34.92 -21.08
CA GLY A 371 5.55 34.50 -22.25
C GLY A 371 4.68 34.18 -23.47
N PRO A 372 5.33 33.85 -24.60
CA PRO A 372 4.66 33.63 -25.88
C PRO A 372 3.71 32.44 -25.83
N LEU A 373 2.59 32.57 -26.55
CA LEU A 373 1.55 31.54 -26.62
C LEU A 373 1.89 30.51 -27.70
N ALA A 374 1.86 29.22 -27.34
CA ALA A 374 1.86 28.11 -28.30
C ALA A 374 0.48 27.95 -28.94
N PHE A 375 -0.57 28.13 -28.14
CA PHE A 375 -1.96 28.24 -28.57
C PHE A 375 -2.73 29.11 -27.57
N ASP A 376 -3.96 29.46 -27.89
CA ASP A 376 -4.84 30.21 -26.98
C ASP A 376 -6.25 29.63 -26.95
N VAL A 377 -6.92 29.82 -25.81
CA VAL A 377 -8.32 29.49 -25.58
C VAL A 377 -8.97 30.74 -24.99
N GLU A 378 -9.88 31.36 -25.73
CA GLU A 378 -10.54 32.59 -25.33
C GLU A 378 -11.47 32.36 -24.13
N VAL A 379 -11.20 33.10 -23.04
CA VAL A 379 -11.97 33.03 -21.79
C VAL A 379 -12.38 34.43 -21.36
N ASP A 380 -13.68 34.63 -21.19
CA ASP A 380 -14.27 35.83 -20.61
C ASP A 380 -14.42 35.64 -19.09
N LYS A 381 -13.82 36.54 -18.31
CA LYS A 381 -13.91 36.52 -16.84
C LYS A 381 -15.34 36.66 -16.32
N SER A 382 -16.21 37.34 -17.06
CA SER A 382 -17.63 37.51 -16.71
C SER A 382 -18.49 36.30 -17.09
N ASN A 383 -17.97 35.42 -17.95
CA ASN A 383 -18.62 34.18 -18.38
C ASN A 383 -17.61 33.01 -18.42
N PRO A 384 -17.11 32.56 -17.25
CA PRO A 384 -16.12 31.50 -17.16
C PRO A 384 -16.66 30.19 -17.75
N PRO A 385 -15.90 29.45 -18.59
CA PRO A 385 -16.37 28.21 -19.19
C PRO A 385 -16.50 27.09 -18.15
N ASN A 386 -17.36 26.12 -18.42
CA ASN A 386 -17.31 24.83 -17.73
C ASN A 386 -16.08 24.04 -18.21
N VAL A 387 -15.60 23.08 -17.41
CA VAL A 387 -14.46 22.25 -17.77
C VAL A 387 -14.79 20.78 -17.58
N LEU A 388 -14.53 19.97 -18.61
CA LEU A 388 -14.66 18.52 -18.59
C LEU A 388 -13.30 17.90 -18.94
N VAL A 389 -12.75 17.09 -18.05
CA VAL A 389 -11.57 16.26 -18.34
C VAL A 389 -12.04 14.82 -18.44
N VAL A 390 -11.95 14.21 -19.61
CA VAL A 390 -12.27 12.80 -19.86
C VAL A 390 -10.96 12.01 -19.87
N ALA A 391 -10.71 11.28 -18.79
CA ALA A 391 -9.64 10.30 -18.71
C ALA A 391 -10.12 8.99 -19.35
N VAL A 392 -9.49 8.62 -20.46
CA VAL A 392 -9.85 7.45 -21.26
C VAL A 392 -8.93 6.29 -20.91
N GLU A 393 -9.52 5.22 -20.39
CA GLU A 393 -8.85 3.98 -19.99
C GLU A 393 -8.02 3.42 -21.15
N SER A 394 -6.76 3.08 -20.89
CA SER A 394 -5.85 2.35 -21.78
C SER A 394 -5.72 2.94 -23.21
N PHE A 395 -5.91 4.25 -23.39
CA PHE A 395 -5.94 4.94 -24.69
C PHE A 395 -4.56 5.37 -25.21
N ARG A 396 -3.93 4.46 -25.96
CA ARG A 396 -2.61 4.67 -26.56
C ARG A 396 -2.62 5.62 -27.76
N TYR A 397 -1.53 6.35 -27.94
CA TYR A 397 -1.31 7.26 -29.07
C TYR A 397 -1.51 6.57 -30.44
N GLN A 398 -1.01 5.34 -30.57
CA GLN A 398 -0.99 4.60 -31.83
C GLN A 398 -2.36 4.10 -32.32
N ASP A 399 -3.44 4.33 -31.57
CA ASP A 399 -4.80 4.04 -32.03
C ASP A 399 -5.38 5.17 -32.90
N SER A 400 -4.86 6.40 -32.75
CA SER A 400 -5.35 7.58 -33.45
C SER A 400 -4.54 7.85 -34.71
N GLN A 401 -5.17 7.67 -35.87
CA GLN A 401 -4.53 7.94 -37.15
C GLN A 401 -4.24 9.44 -37.34
N TYR A 402 -5.10 10.31 -36.80
CA TYR A 402 -4.88 11.77 -36.86
C TYR A 402 -3.62 12.20 -36.12
N LEU A 403 -3.39 11.69 -34.92
CA LEU A 403 -2.21 12.04 -34.12
C LEU A 403 -0.93 11.45 -34.73
N ILE A 404 -0.99 10.24 -35.28
CA ILE A 404 0.11 9.56 -35.98
C ILE A 404 0.52 10.31 -37.26
N GLY A 405 -0.45 10.83 -38.00
CA GLY A 405 -0.23 11.48 -39.28
C GLY A 405 0.28 10.50 -40.35
N ASN A 406 1.34 10.88 -41.06
CA ASN A 406 1.90 10.09 -42.18
C ASN A 406 2.87 8.98 -41.75
N ASN A 407 2.96 8.64 -40.47
CA ASN A 407 3.89 7.61 -40.01
C ASN A 407 3.37 6.21 -40.36
N THR A 408 3.86 5.68 -41.47
CA THR A 408 3.32 4.49 -42.11
C THR A 408 3.72 3.17 -41.45
N TYR A 409 4.74 3.16 -40.59
CA TYR A 409 5.26 1.95 -39.98
C TYR A 409 4.29 1.39 -38.90
N LEU A 410 3.64 2.25 -38.11
CA LEU A 410 2.66 1.82 -37.10
C LEU A 410 1.35 1.29 -37.72
N MET A 411 0.92 1.90 -38.83
CA MET A 411 -0.34 1.56 -39.49
C MET A 411 -0.17 0.53 -40.61
N LYS A 412 1.01 -0.09 -40.75
CA LYS A 412 1.36 -1.02 -41.85
C LYS A 412 0.95 -0.48 -43.24
N ASN A 413 1.15 0.83 -43.48
CA ASN A 413 0.74 1.58 -44.68
C ASN A 413 -0.79 1.60 -44.98
N GLN A 414 -1.68 1.41 -44.00
CA GLN A 414 -3.13 1.37 -44.21
C GLN A 414 -3.85 2.61 -43.69
N ASN A 415 -4.93 3.00 -44.37
CA ASN A 415 -5.81 4.11 -43.99
C ASN A 415 -7.01 3.61 -43.17
N ILE A 416 -6.76 2.97 -42.03
CA ILE A 416 -7.78 2.42 -41.13
C ILE A 416 -7.62 3.09 -39.77
N SER A 417 -8.62 3.84 -39.30
CA SER A 417 -8.61 4.42 -37.94
C SER A 417 -9.45 3.57 -37.00
N VAL A 418 -8.89 3.23 -35.84
CA VAL A 418 -9.60 2.54 -34.76
C VAL A 418 -10.41 3.54 -33.93
N THR A 419 -10.09 4.83 -34.03
CA THR A 419 -10.75 5.91 -33.28
C THR A 419 -11.19 7.07 -34.20
N PRO A 420 -12.06 6.82 -35.19
CA PRO A 420 -12.44 7.83 -36.17
C PRO A 420 -13.21 9.03 -35.57
N ASN A 421 -13.96 8.84 -34.47
CA ASN A 421 -14.70 9.92 -33.84
C ASN A 421 -13.78 10.83 -33.02
N PHE A 422 -12.85 10.25 -32.26
CA PHE A 422 -11.79 11.00 -31.61
C PHE A 422 -10.98 11.79 -32.64
N ASP A 423 -10.56 11.16 -33.74
CA ASP A 423 -9.81 11.83 -34.81
C ASP A 423 -10.59 13.02 -35.40
N ARG A 424 -11.91 12.85 -35.60
CA ARG A 424 -12.80 13.92 -36.08
C ARG A 424 -12.89 15.08 -35.09
N TRP A 425 -12.99 14.80 -33.79
CA TRP A 425 -13.09 15.82 -32.75
C TRP A 425 -11.75 16.50 -32.46
N ALA A 426 -10.65 15.76 -32.45
CA ALA A 426 -9.29 16.29 -32.30
C ALA A 426 -8.93 17.26 -33.44
N LYS A 427 -9.41 17.03 -34.67
CA LYS A 427 -9.28 17.95 -35.82
C LYS A 427 -10.03 19.28 -35.65
N ARG A 428 -11.02 19.34 -34.75
CA ARG A 428 -11.74 20.59 -34.41
C ARG A 428 -11.06 21.32 -33.25
N GLY A 429 -10.37 20.58 -32.40
CA GLY A 429 -9.63 21.07 -31.25
C GLY A 429 -8.13 21.24 -31.52
N ILE A 430 -7.34 21.00 -30.48
CA ILE A 430 -5.88 20.88 -30.52
C ILE A 430 -5.56 19.42 -30.20
N GLY A 431 -4.99 18.68 -31.16
CA GLY A 431 -4.49 17.32 -30.92
C GLY A 431 -3.08 17.35 -30.35
N PHE A 432 -2.73 16.42 -29.46
CA PHE A 432 -1.38 16.30 -28.90
C PHE A 432 -0.61 15.15 -29.55
N HIS A 433 0.44 15.47 -30.31
CA HIS A 433 1.24 14.47 -31.03
C HIS A 433 2.17 13.69 -30.09
N SER A 434 2.71 14.34 -29.07
CA SER A 434 3.66 13.74 -28.12
C SER A 434 3.17 13.95 -26.69
N LEU A 435 2.11 13.24 -26.30
CA LEU A 435 1.56 13.25 -24.95
C LEU A 435 1.92 11.94 -24.23
N TRP A 436 2.47 12.07 -23.04
CA TRP A 436 2.97 10.97 -22.23
C TRP A 436 2.24 10.86 -20.89
N SER A 437 2.27 9.68 -20.29
CA SER A 437 1.56 9.33 -19.07
C SER A 437 2.42 8.64 -18.03
N SER A 438 1.89 8.63 -16.80
CA SER A 438 2.44 7.86 -15.69
C SER A 438 1.70 6.54 -15.56
N TRP A 439 2.21 5.47 -16.16
CA TRP A 439 1.58 4.14 -16.01
C TRP A 439 1.62 3.67 -14.54
N ARG A 440 0.55 3.17 -13.91
CA ARG A 440 -0.81 2.71 -14.36
C ARG A 440 -1.98 3.54 -13.77
N THR A 441 -3.23 3.20 -14.07
CA THR A 441 -4.48 3.96 -13.77
C THR A 441 -4.47 4.89 -12.54
N SER A 442 -4.25 4.40 -11.31
CA SER A 442 -4.22 5.25 -10.10
C SER A 442 -3.09 6.28 -10.08
N ARG A 443 -1.95 5.96 -10.71
CA ARG A 443 -0.82 6.89 -10.90
C ARG A 443 -1.14 7.95 -11.93
N SER A 444 -1.82 7.55 -13.02
CA SER A 444 -2.32 8.48 -14.03
C SER A 444 -3.38 9.42 -13.44
N LEU A 445 -4.31 8.90 -12.63
CA LEU A 445 -5.30 9.70 -11.90
C LEU A 445 -4.60 10.78 -11.06
N GLU A 446 -3.62 10.38 -10.23
CA GLU A 446 -2.84 11.32 -9.41
C GLU A 446 -2.13 12.37 -10.27
N THR A 447 -1.52 11.94 -11.38
CA THR A 447 -0.78 12.81 -12.31
C THR A 447 -1.70 13.82 -13.00
N ILE A 448 -2.84 13.37 -13.54
CA ILE A 448 -3.83 14.19 -14.24
C ILE A 448 -4.44 15.23 -13.29
N LEU A 449 -4.76 14.82 -12.06
CA LEU A 449 -5.45 15.68 -11.09
C LEU A 449 -4.52 16.65 -10.37
N PHE A 450 -3.31 16.21 -9.98
CA PHE A 450 -2.43 16.96 -9.06
C PHE A 450 -1.08 17.35 -9.66
N GLY A 451 -0.82 17.01 -10.93
CA GLY A 451 0.41 17.36 -11.62
C GLY A 451 1.66 16.70 -11.03
N GLN A 452 1.51 15.62 -10.25
CA GLN A 452 2.63 14.93 -9.59
C GLN A 452 3.33 13.97 -10.55
N ILE A 453 4.64 13.77 -10.35
CA ILE A 453 5.28 12.51 -10.75
C ILE A 453 4.89 11.50 -9.66
N PRO A 454 4.20 10.42 -10.00
CA PRO A 454 3.76 9.45 -9.00
C PRO A 454 4.94 8.67 -8.43
N TYR A 455 4.73 8.09 -7.25
CA TYR A 455 5.68 7.20 -6.58
C TYR A 455 6.27 6.20 -7.55
N ASP A 456 7.53 5.84 -7.43
CA ASP A 456 8.13 4.82 -8.27
C ASP A 456 7.84 3.40 -7.77
N SER A 457 6.55 3.05 -7.77
CA SER A 457 5.99 1.79 -7.29
C SER A 457 4.92 1.28 -8.25
N VAL A 458 4.94 -0.02 -8.55
CA VAL A 458 3.90 -0.68 -9.36
C VAL A 458 2.58 -0.72 -8.60
N THR A 459 2.63 -0.77 -7.27
CA THR A 459 1.48 -1.09 -6.40
C THR A 459 1.00 0.07 -5.56
N ASP A 460 1.87 1.04 -5.28
CA ASP A 460 1.50 2.22 -4.48
C ASP A 460 1.46 3.45 -5.37
N ALA A 461 0.34 4.17 -5.30
CA ALA A 461 0.14 5.51 -5.84
C ALA A 461 -0.35 6.44 -4.73
N GLY A 462 -0.48 7.74 -5.01
CA GLY A 462 -1.07 8.72 -4.10
C GLY A 462 -2.44 8.31 -3.53
N PRO A 463 -3.34 7.72 -4.33
CA PRO A 463 -4.63 7.24 -3.82
C PRO A 463 -4.55 5.97 -2.97
N THR A 464 -3.51 5.12 -3.14
CA THR A 464 -3.49 3.76 -2.57
C THR A 464 -3.68 3.76 -1.06
N GLY A 465 -4.76 3.12 -0.61
CA GLY A 465 -5.14 3.07 0.80
C GLY A 465 -5.90 4.30 1.29
N GLY A 466 -6.44 5.10 0.37
CA GLY A 466 -7.27 6.27 0.63
C GLY A 466 -6.47 7.53 0.94
N ARG A 467 -5.37 7.40 1.68
CA ARG A 467 -4.40 8.46 2.05
C ARG A 467 -5.04 9.81 2.38
N GLU A 468 -6.10 9.83 3.17
CA GLU A 468 -6.88 11.06 3.45
C GLU A 468 -6.06 12.19 4.10
N GLY A 469 -4.96 11.85 4.79
CA GLY A 469 -4.07 12.83 5.41
C GLY A 469 -3.07 13.49 4.44
N LEU A 470 -2.95 12.96 3.23
CA LEU A 470 -2.02 13.43 2.23
C LEU A 470 -2.42 14.83 1.73
N GLN A 471 -1.50 15.80 1.82
CA GLN A 471 -1.76 17.18 1.39
C GLN A 471 -1.39 17.36 -0.09
N LEU A 472 -2.30 17.02 -1.01
CA LEU A 472 -2.17 17.40 -2.43
C LEU A 472 -3.12 18.53 -2.78
N SER A 473 -2.65 19.40 -3.68
CA SER A 473 -3.46 20.47 -4.26
C SER A 473 -3.32 20.43 -5.78
N GLY A 474 -4.45 20.36 -6.46
CA GLY A 474 -4.55 20.11 -7.89
C GLY A 474 -5.81 20.73 -8.50
N LEU A 475 -6.32 20.11 -9.57
CA LEU A 475 -7.49 20.57 -10.31
C LEU A 475 -8.72 20.79 -9.40
N PRO A 476 -9.07 19.88 -8.45
CA PRO A 476 -10.23 20.10 -7.59
C PRO A 476 -10.11 21.37 -6.74
N GLN A 477 -8.94 21.58 -6.12
CA GLN A 477 -8.63 22.75 -5.30
C GLN A 477 -8.62 24.03 -6.14
N LEU A 478 -7.97 24.01 -7.31
CA LEU A 478 -7.92 25.14 -8.24
C LEU A 478 -9.34 25.58 -8.63
N PHE A 479 -10.16 24.65 -9.07
CA PHE A 479 -11.51 24.95 -9.54
C PHE A 479 -12.43 25.39 -8.39
N LYS A 480 -12.35 24.73 -7.23
CA LYS A 480 -13.09 25.12 -6.04
C LYS A 480 -12.74 26.54 -5.57
N GLN A 481 -11.45 26.91 -5.53
CA GLN A 481 -11.02 28.28 -5.21
C GLN A 481 -11.54 29.32 -6.21
N LYS A 482 -11.70 28.93 -7.48
CA LYS A 482 -12.32 29.79 -8.51
C LYS A 482 -13.86 29.78 -8.49
N GLY A 483 -14.49 29.13 -7.51
CA GLY A 483 -15.95 29.08 -7.37
C GLY A 483 -16.65 28.10 -8.32
N TYR A 484 -15.91 27.14 -8.90
CA TYR A 484 -16.50 26.05 -9.66
C TYR A 484 -17.03 24.97 -8.71
N GLU A 485 -18.05 24.24 -9.16
CA GLU A 485 -18.43 22.95 -8.55
C GLU A 485 -17.50 21.86 -9.07
N ALA A 486 -16.74 21.21 -8.17
CA ALA A 486 -15.79 20.17 -8.55
C ALA A 486 -16.38 18.76 -8.37
N LEU A 487 -16.48 17.99 -9.45
CA LEU A 487 -17.04 16.65 -9.49
C LEU A 487 -16.06 15.63 -10.05
N PHE A 488 -16.09 14.43 -9.46
CA PHE A 488 -15.54 13.24 -10.06
C PHE A 488 -16.67 12.32 -10.50
N THR A 489 -16.58 11.78 -11.70
CA THR A 489 -17.59 10.87 -12.25
C THR A 489 -16.94 9.66 -12.90
N SER A 490 -17.51 8.47 -12.74
CA SER A 490 -17.06 7.28 -13.45
C SER A 490 -18.14 6.21 -13.49
N GLY A 491 -18.20 5.46 -14.58
CA GLY A 491 -18.96 4.20 -14.62
C GLY A 491 -18.27 3.08 -13.84
N CYS A 492 -17.02 3.26 -13.44
CA CYS A 492 -16.18 2.27 -12.75
C CYS A 492 -16.46 2.23 -11.24
N ARG A 493 -16.10 1.09 -10.65
CA ARG A 493 -15.91 0.95 -9.22
C ARG A 493 -14.80 1.86 -8.73
N VAL A 494 -14.99 2.45 -7.56
CA VAL A 494 -14.00 3.34 -6.91
C VAL A 494 -13.41 2.74 -5.64
N ASP A 495 -13.87 1.57 -5.21
CA ASP A 495 -13.33 0.84 -4.05
C ASP A 495 -11.92 0.27 -4.30
N TYR A 496 -11.53 0.19 -5.58
CA TYR A 496 -10.15 -0.07 -5.97
C TYR A 496 -9.23 1.07 -5.51
N ASP A 497 -8.12 0.73 -4.84
CA ASP A 497 -7.20 1.66 -4.19
C ASP A 497 -7.82 2.63 -3.16
N GLN A 498 -9.11 2.48 -2.84
CA GLN A 498 -9.91 3.35 -1.97
C GLN A 498 -10.11 4.77 -2.52
N TRP A 499 -10.39 4.92 -3.83
CA TRP A 499 -10.68 6.23 -4.44
C TRP A 499 -11.92 6.90 -3.82
N GLU A 500 -12.87 6.12 -3.30
CA GLU A 500 -14.05 6.62 -2.58
C GLU A 500 -13.70 7.38 -1.30
N ARG A 501 -12.50 7.17 -0.73
CA ARG A 501 -11.97 7.95 0.40
C ARG A 501 -11.03 9.05 -0.06
N PHE A 502 -10.17 8.74 -1.03
CA PHE A 502 -9.18 9.68 -1.54
C PHE A 502 -9.81 10.88 -2.26
N LEU A 503 -10.73 10.67 -3.20
CA LEU A 503 -11.28 11.75 -4.01
C LEU A 503 -12.05 12.82 -3.18
N PRO A 504 -12.95 12.46 -2.24
CA PRO A 504 -13.63 13.46 -1.42
C PRO A 504 -12.69 14.21 -0.48
N SER A 505 -11.69 13.53 0.10
CA SER A 505 -10.70 14.18 0.97
C SER A 505 -9.80 15.16 0.20
N HIS A 506 -9.73 15.05 -1.13
CA HIS A 506 -8.89 15.85 -2.00
C HIS A 506 -9.67 16.83 -2.89
N GLY A 507 -10.78 17.36 -2.39
CA GLY A 507 -11.40 18.59 -2.90
C GLY A 507 -12.56 18.38 -3.87
N PHE A 508 -12.91 17.15 -4.23
CA PHE A 508 -14.15 16.88 -4.94
C PHE A 508 -15.36 16.99 -4.01
N GLU A 509 -16.36 17.78 -4.40
CA GLU A 509 -17.61 17.96 -3.66
C GLU A 509 -18.58 16.80 -3.87
N GLU A 510 -18.52 16.18 -5.06
CA GLU A 510 -19.37 15.07 -5.44
C GLU A 510 -18.55 14.01 -6.19
N VAL A 511 -18.67 12.76 -5.77
CA VAL A 511 -18.07 11.59 -6.43
C VAL A 511 -19.19 10.66 -6.85
N LEU A 512 -19.48 10.61 -8.15
CA LEU A 512 -20.52 9.78 -8.75
C LEU A 512 -19.88 8.60 -9.46
N ALA A 513 -19.87 7.43 -8.81
CA ALA A 513 -19.24 6.23 -9.32
C ALA A 513 -20.26 5.24 -9.90
N MET A 514 -19.85 3.99 -10.11
CA MET A 514 -20.66 2.91 -10.67
C MET A 514 -22.11 2.85 -10.13
N ASN A 515 -22.30 2.87 -8.80
CA ASN A 515 -23.63 2.69 -8.21
C ASN A 515 -24.55 3.90 -8.49
N GLU A 516 -24.00 5.10 -8.43
CA GLU A 516 -24.70 6.35 -8.76
C GLU A 516 -25.07 6.38 -10.24
N PHE A 517 -24.16 5.96 -11.12
CA PHE A 517 -24.40 5.87 -12.55
C PHE A 517 -25.50 4.86 -12.89
N LYS A 518 -25.54 3.70 -12.23
CA LYS A 518 -26.64 2.73 -12.38
C LYS A 518 -27.98 3.33 -11.99
N ARG A 519 -28.04 3.96 -10.81
CA ARG A 519 -29.25 4.61 -10.29
C ARG A 519 -29.75 5.71 -11.24
N LEU A 520 -28.84 6.56 -11.73
CA LEU A 520 -29.17 7.61 -12.68
C LEU A 520 -29.61 7.06 -14.03
N ALA A 521 -28.99 5.98 -14.52
CA ALA A 521 -29.43 5.33 -15.75
C ALA A 521 -30.84 4.72 -15.62
N GLU A 522 -31.17 4.10 -14.48
CA GLU A 522 -32.53 3.61 -14.21
C GLU A 522 -33.56 4.75 -14.19
N GLN A 523 -33.21 5.88 -13.58
CA GLN A 523 -34.09 7.04 -13.45
C GLN A 523 -34.25 7.84 -14.75
N GLU A 524 -33.15 8.12 -15.43
CA GLU A 524 -33.08 9.08 -16.55
C GLU A 524 -33.16 8.41 -17.92
N LEU A 525 -32.75 7.14 -18.02
CA LEU A 525 -32.71 6.37 -19.27
C LEU A 525 -33.73 5.22 -19.28
N GLY A 526 -34.42 4.96 -18.17
CA GLY A 526 -35.44 3.91 -18.05
C GLY A 526 -34.86 2.50 -18.11
N MET A 527 -33.57 2.35 -17.78
CA MET A 527 -32.91 1.05 -17.68
C MET A 527 -33.51 0.22 -16.55
N LYS A 528 -33.45 -1.11 -16.70
CA LYS A 528 -34.00 -2.03 -15.72
C LYS A 528 -32.90 -2.76 -14.95
N PRO A 529 -33.16 -3.26 -13.73
CA PRO A 529 -32.19 -4.03 -12.97
C PRO A 529 -31.57 -5.20 -13.75
N GLU A 530 -32.34 -5.83 -14.64
CA GLU A 530 -31.89 -6.95 -15.47
C GLU A 530 -30.83 -6.54 -16.51
N ASP A 531 -30.76 -5.27 -16.91
CA ASP A 531 -29.77 -4.76 -17.85
C ASP A 531 -28.34 -4.78 -17.27
N TRP A 532 -28.22 -4.92 -15.95
CA TRP A 532 -26.96 -4.98 -15.21
C TRP A 532 -26.48 -6.39 -14.88
N GLU A 533 -27.28 -7.44 -15.11
CA GLU A 533 -26.96 -8.81 -14.64
C GLU A 533 -25.75 -9.42 -15.37
N VAL A 534 -24.67 -9.70 -14.64
CA VAL A 534 -23.46 -10.39 -15.12
C VAL A 534 -23.43 -11.80 -14.51
N GLY A 535 -23.75 -12.88 -15.27
CA GLY A 535 -23.69 -14.26 -14.76
C GLY A 535 -24.41 -15.36 -15.58
N ASP A 536 -23.99 -16.63 -15.40
CA ASP A 536 -24.57 -17.88 -15.94
C ASP A 536 -24.99 -17.88 -17.42
N GLY A 537 -24.08 -17.44 -18.29
CA GLY A 537 -24.29 -17.44 -19.74
C GLY A 537 -25.19 -16.31 -20.25
N ARG A 538 -25.60 -15.38 -19.38
CA ARG A 538 -26.14 -14.07 -19.75
C ARG A 538 -25.07 -13.01 -19.52
N GLN A 539 -24.77 -12.24 -20.56
CA GLN A 539 -23.93 -11.05 -20.46
C GLN A 539 -24.84 -9.83 -20.29
N ALA A 540 -24.48 -8.94 -19.35
CA ALA A 540 -25.24 -7.72 -19.09
C ALA A 540 -25.27 -6.84 -20.34
N ARG A 541 -26.36 -6.09 -20.52
CA ARG A 541 -26.44 -5.06 -21.57
C ARG A 541 -25.47 -3.92 -21.26
N ALA A 542 -25.38 -3.51 -20.00
CA ALA A 542 -24.80 -2.21 -19.64
C ALA A 542 -23.69 -2.28 -18.59
N MET A 543 -23.19 -3.46 -18.24
CA MET A 543 -22.18 -3.62 -17.20
C MET A 543 -21.14 -4.67 -17.59
N SER A 544 -19.90 -4.40 -17.21
CA SER A 544 -18.80 -5.37 -17.13
C SER A 544 -18.46 -5.62 -15.67
N TYR A 545 -17.54 -6.55 -15.39
CA TYR A 545 -16.94 -6.69 -14.07
C TYR A 545 -16.42 -5.35 -13.51
N TRP A 546 -15.83 -4.52 -14.36
CA TRP A 546 -15.20 -3.26 -13.97
C TRP A 546 -16.17 -2.09 -13.77
N GLY A 547 -17.37 -2.16 -14.34
CA GLY A 547 -18.39 -1.12 -14.18
C GLY A 547 -19.33 -0.95 -15.36
N VAL A 548 -20.07 0.14 -15.34
CA VAL A 548 -21.03 0.53 -16.39
C VAL A 548 -20.30 0.77 -17.70
N HIS A 549 -20.83 0.23 -18.80
CA HIS A 549 -20.26 0.44 -20.13
C HIS A 549 -20.30 1.91 -20.56
N ASP A 550 -19.29 2.34 -21.32
CA ASP A 550 -19.05 3.76 -21.59
C ASP A 550 -20.17 4.40 -22.44
N ASP A 551 -20.91 3.61 -23.23
CA ASP A 551 -22.08 4.11 -23.96
C ASP A 551 -23.17 4.62 -23.00
N VAL A 552 -23.46 3.86 -21.95
CA VAL A 552 -24.41 4.26 -20.91
C VAL A 552 -23.80 5.32 -20.00
N ALA A 553 -22.53 5.17 -19.62
CA ALA A 553 -21.88 6.13 -18.73
C ALA A 553 -21.83 7.53 -19.35
N PHE A 554 -21.50 7.65 -20.65
CA PHE A 554 -21.52 8.94 -21.31
C PHE A 554 -22.93 9.52 -21.49
N GLU A 555 -23.96 8.70 -21.68
CA GLU A 555 -25.34 9.19 -21.71
C GLU A 555 -25.74 9.80 -20.36
N VAL A 556 -25.44 9.12 -19.26
CA VAL A 556 -25.66 9.63 -17.89
C VAL A 556 -24.85 10.90 -17.64
N LEU A 557 -23.57 10.94 -18.03
CA LEU A 557 -22.74 12.15 -17.94
C LEU A 557 -23.37 13.33 -18.69
N GLY A 558 -23.88 13.07 -19.90
CA GLY A 558 -24.58 14.08 -20.68
C GLY A 558 -25.81 14.65 -19.95
N LYS A 559 -26.59 13.80 -19.28
CA LYS A 559 -27.73 14.24 -18.44
C LYS A 559 -27.28 15.10 -17.26
N ILE A 560 -26.22 14.70 -16.57
CA ILE A 560 -25.63 15.48 -15.46
C ILE A 560 -25.22 16.87 -15.95
N MET A 561 -24.50 16.95 -17.07
CA MET A 561 -24.06 18.23 -17.65
C MET A 561 -25.23 19.10 -18.08
N GLN A 562 -26.23 18.55 -18.79
CA GLN A 562 -27.43 19.28 -19.22
C GLN A 562 -28.17 19.91 -18.04
N LYS A 563 -28.37 19.13 -16.96
CA LYS A 563 -29.04 19.60 -15.75
C LYS A 563 -28.30 20.78 -15.13
N ARG A 564 -26.98 20.64 -14.90
CA ARG A 564 -26.14 21.70 -14.31
C ARG A 564 -26.10 22.96 -15.19
N ILE A 565 -26.02 22.81 -16.50
CA ILE A 565 -26.08 23.96 -17.43
C ILE A 565 -27.45 24.65 -17.37
N THR A 566 -28.54 23.90 -17.27
CA THR A 566 -29.89 24.48 -17.15
C THR A 566 -30.02 25.30 -15.86
N GLU A 567 -29.52 24.78 -14.74
CA GLU A 567 -29.49 25.46 -13.44
C GLU A 567 -28.60 26.72 -13.49
N GLN A 568 -27.42 26.61 -14.10
CA GLN A 568 -26.50 27.71 -14.34
C GLN A 568 -27.13 28.82 -15.19
N GLN A 569 -27.81 28.48 -16.29
CA GLN A 569 -28.52 29.44 -17.12
C GLN A 569 -29.69 30.10 -16.36
N ALA A 570 -30.42 29.34 -15.54
CA ALA A 570 -31.48 29.88 -14.70
C ALA A 570 -30.94 30.87 -13.67
N ARG A 571 -29.77 30.60 -13.10
CA ARG A 571 -29.05 31.51 -12.19
C ARG A 571 -28.65 32.81 -12.88
N VAL A 572 -28.01 32.72 -14.05
CA VAL A 572 -27.61 33.91 -14.83
C VAL A 572 -28.83 34.75 -15.25
N ARG A 573 -29.94 34.11 -15.65
CA ARG A 573 -31.20 34.82 -15.98
C ARG A 573 -31.79 35.60 -14.79
N LYS A 574 -31.48 35.21 -13.55
CA LYS A 574 -31.87 35.94 -12.33
C LYS A 574 -30.93 37.10 -11.99
N GLY A 575 -29.88 37.34 -12.78
CA GLY A 575 -28.87 38.35 -12.51
C GLY A 575 -27.80 37.90 -11.51
N GLU A 576 -27.78 36.62 -11.14
CA GLU A 576 -26.75 36.05 -10.27
C GLU A 576 -25.52 35.64 -11.10
N PRO A 577 -24.29 35.75 -10.56
CA PRO A 577 -23.08 35.30 -11.26
C PRO A 577 -23.15 33.82 -11.64
N LYS A 578 -22.62 33.49 -12.81
CA LYS A 578 -22.50 32.10 -13.28
C LYS A 578 -21.69 31.27 -12.28
N LYS A 579 -22.22 30.09 -11.92
CA LYS A 579 -21.49 29.06 -11.17
C LYS A 579 -21.07 27.96 -12.15
N PRO A 580 -19.81 27.93 -12.63
CA PRO A 580 -19.33 26.89 -13.53
C PRO A 580 -19.06 25.57 -12.80
N PHE A 581 -18.88 24.49 -13.55
CA PHE A 581 -18.49 23.19 -13.00
C PHE A 581 -17.21 22.67 -13.66
N PHE A 582 -16.46 21.90 -12.88
CA PHE A 582 -15.34 21.08 -13.30
C PHE A 582 -15.72 19.62 -13.07
N ILE A 583 -15.72 18.81 -14.14
CA ILE A 583 -15.94 17.37 -14.05
C ILE A 583 -14.67 16.67 -14.53
N ASN A 584 -14.13 15.77 -13.70
CA ASN A 584 -13.24 14.72 -14.17
C ASN A 584 -14.07 13.44 -14.38
N HIS A 585 -14.08 12.92 -15.61
CA HIS A 585 -14.78 11.69 -15.97
C HIS A 585 -13.79 10.59 -16.33
N PHE A 586 -13.88 9.43 -15.68
CA PHE A 586 -13.02 8.28 -15.95
C PHE A 586 -13.82 7.15 -16.62
N THR A 587 -13.42 6.75 -17.82
CA THR A 587 -14.04 5.64 -18.58
C THR A 587 -13.49 4.28 -18.11
N ILE A 588 -14.09 3.15 -18.54
CA ILE A 588 -13.59 1.83 -18.11
C ILE A 588 -13.70 0.71 -19.14
N THR A 589 -14.48 0.86 -20.21
CA THR A 589 -14.84 -0.30 -21.03
C THR A 589 -13.65 -0.96 -21.73
N SER A 590 -12.63 -0.20 -22.07
CA SER A 590 -11.42 -0.71 -22.73
C SER A 590 -10.37 -1.28 -21.75
N HIS A 591 -10.73 -1.54 -20.50
CA HIS A 591 -9.87 -2.26 -19.57
C HIS A 591 -9.75 -3.76 -19.96
N ASN A 592 -8.58 -4.35 -19.70
CA ASN A 592 -8.36 -5.79 -19.92
C ASN A 592 -9.33 -6.65 -19.06
N PRO A 593 -9.74 -7.85 -19.52
CA PRO A 593 -9.23 -8.65 -20.64
C PRO A 593 -9.95 -8.45 -22.00
N TYR A 594 -10.73 -7.38 -22.17
CA TYR A 594 -11.46 -7.04 -23.42
C TYR A 594 -12.51 -8.06 -23.89
N ARG A 595 -13.00 -8.92 -22.98
CA ARG A 595 -13.99 -9.97 -23.30
C ARG A 595 -15.43 -9.51 -23.11
N GLU A 596 -15.64 -8.49 -22.28
CA GLU A 596 -16.95 -8.02 -21.86
C GLU A 596 -17.43 -6.88 -22.75
N LYS A 597 -18.17 -7.22 -23.80
CA LYS A 597 -18.78 -6.24 -24.72
C LYS A 597 -20.27 -6.11 -24.41
N PRO A 598 -20.87 -4.91 -24.58
CA PRO A 598 -22.32 -4.78 -24.52
C PRO A 598 -23.03 -5.74 -25.46
N LEU A 599 -24.13 -6.34 -25.02
CA LEU A 599 -24.88 -7.34 -25.79
C LEU A 599 -25.28 -6.86 -27.20
N TRP A 600 -25.64 -5.59 -27.35
CA TRP A 600 -25.98 -5.02 -28.67
C TRP A 600 -24.77 -4.95 -29.59
N TYR A 601 -23.59 -4.65 -29.05
CA TYR A 601 -22.36 -4.46 -29.82
C TYR A 601 -21.77 -5.77 -30.30
N GLN A 602 -22.00 -6.88 -29.59
CA GLN A 602 -21.64 -8.22 -30.05
C GLN A 602 -22.32 -8.62 -31.37
N ASN A 603 -23.51 -8.06 -31.62
CA ASN A 603 -24.28 -8.29 -32.84
C ASN A 603 -24.09 -7.16 -33.88
N TYR A 604 -23.25 -6.16 -33.58
CA TYR A 604 -23.00 -5.03 -34.47
C TYR A 604 -22.14 -5.48 -35.66
N LYS A 605 -22.63 -5.24 -36.87
CA LYS A 605 -22.02 -5.77 -38.11
C LYS A 605 -21.11 -4.79 -38.82
N ASP A 606 -21.18 -3.51 -38.49
CA ASP A 606 -20.47 -2.44 -39.20
C ASP A 606 -19.13 -2.09 -38.53
N ILE A 607 -18.52 -3.07 -37.85
CA ILE A 607 -17.15 -2.92 -37.33
C ILE A 607 -16.18 -3.00 -38.52
N PRO A 608 -15.27 -2.03 -38.71
CA PRO A 608 -14.24 -2.11 -39.74
C PRO A 608 -13.38 -3.38 -39.61
N ASP A 609 -12.92 -3.93 -40.73
CA ASP A 609 -12.01 -5.08 -40.71
C ASP A 609 -10.61 -4.65 -40.25
N PHE A 610 -10.33 -4.81 -38.96
CA PHE A 610 -9.02 -4.56 -38.37
C PHE A 610 -8.01 -5.70 -38.58
N SER A 611 -8.33 -6.73 -39.38
CA SER A 611 -7.51 -7.94 -39.47
C SER A 611 -6.09 -7.71 -39.97
N VAL A 612 -5.84 -6.64 -40.72
CA VAL A 612 -4.47 -6.24 -41.10
C VAL A 612 -3.60 -5.82 -39.92
N LEU A 613 -4.20 -5.33 -38.83
CA LEU A 613 -3.50 -4.88 -37.63
C LEU A 613 -3.08 -6.07 -36.76
N TYR A 614 -3.87 -7.16 -36.72
CA TYR A 614 -3.65 -8.28 -35.79
C TYR A 614 -3.32 -9.64 -36.41
N LYS A 615 -3.61 -9.89 -37.69
CA LYS A 615 -3.26 -11.18 -38.32
C LYS A 615 -1.75 -11.33 -38.41
N GLY A 616 -1.24 -12.47 -37.94
CA GLY A 616 0.18 -12.79 -37.92
C GLY A 616 0.91 -12.35 -36.64
N GLU A 617 0.26 -11.61 -35.75
CA GLU A 617 0.80 -11.30 -34.42
C GLU A 617 0.68 -12.51 -33.49
N ARG A 618 1.59 -12.62 -32.51
CA ARG A 618 1.62 -13.73 -31.54
C ARG A 618 0.31 -13.84 -30.73
N TYR A 619 -0.28 -12.71 -30.37
CA TYR A 619 -1.49 -12.59 -29.56
C TYR A 619 -2.64 -11.97 -30.39
N SER A 620 -2.92 -12.57 -31.55
CA SER A 620 -3.83 -12.02 -32.54
C SER A 620 -5.28 -11.89 -32.04
N GLU A 621 -5.76 -12.82 -31.22
CA GLU A 621 -7.14 -12.79 -30.69
C GLU A 621 -7.30 -11.71 -29.61
N GLU A 622 -6.30 -11.54 -28.73
CA GLU A 622 -6.27 -10.49 -27.72
C GLU A 622 -6.27 -9.11 -28.38
N LEU A 623 -5.41 -8.93 -29.38
CA LEU A 623 -5.31 -7.69 -30.14
C LEU A 623 -6.60 -7.40 -30.94
N LYS A 624 -7.23 -8.42 -31.53
CA LYS A 624 -8.55 -8.29 -32.16
C LYS A 624 -9.60 -7.80 -31.16
N ARG A 625 -9.69 -8.44 -29.98
CA ARG A 625 -10.64 -8.04 -28.93
C ARG A 625 -10.41 -6.60 -28.47
N TYR A 626 -9.16 -6.21 -28.27
CA TYR A 626 -8.77 -4.83 -27.94
C TYR A 626 -9.24 -3.82 -28.99
N LEU A 627 -8.90 -4.04 -30.26
CA LEU A 627 -9.23 -3.12 -31.36
C LEU A 627 -10.74 -2.95 -31.52
N GLU A 628 -11.50 -4.05 -31.45
CA GLU A 628 -12.95 -4.01 -31.54
C GLU A 628 -13.59 -3.27 -30.34
N LEU A 629 -13.01 -3.37 -29.13
CA LEU A 629 -13.52 -2.70 -27.94
C LEU A 629 -13.10 -1.22 -27.86
N ARG A 630 -11.90 -0.88 -28.33
CA ARG A 630 -11.43 0.50 -28.52
C ARG A 630 -12.34 1.24 -29.51
N TYR A 631 -12.71 0.60 -30.62
CA TYR A 631 -13.66 1.16 -31.58
C TYR A 631 -15.03 1.42 -30.95
N PHE A 632 -15.53 0.50 -30.10
CA PHE A 632 -16.75 0.73 -29.34
C PHE A 632 -16.66 1.96 -28.44
N GLN A 633 -15.57 2.09 -27.68
CA GLN A 633 -15.36 3.22 -26.78
C GLN A 633 -15.27 4.54 -27.56
N ASP A 634 -14.63 4.55 -28.72
CA ASP A 634 -14.61 5.70 -29.63
C ASP A 634 -16.00 6.08 -30.13
N MET A 635 -16.84 5.11 -30.51
CA MET A 635 -18.23 5.37 -30.89
C MET A 635 -19.03 5.98 -29.74
N ALA A 636 -18.88 5.47 -28.51
CA ALA A 636 -19.55 6.00 -27.33
C ALA A 636 -19.13 7.46 -27.06
N LEU A 637 -17.83 7.74 -27.08
CA LEU A 637 -17.26 9.09 -26.94
C LEU A 637 -17.75 10.03 -28.07
N GLY A 638 -17.76 9.55 -29.31
CA GLY A 638 -18.24 10.30 -30.47
C GLY A 638 -19.71 10.69 -30.34
N ASN A 639 -20.57 9.74 -29.98
CA ASN A 639 -22.00 9.96 -29.77
C ASN A 639 -22.26 10.97 -28.65
N PHE A 640 -21.49 10.89 -27.57
CA PHE A 640 -21.54 11.84 -26.46
C PHE A 640 -21.21 13.26 -26.92
N LEU A 641 -20.05 13.46 -27.54
CA LEU A 641 -19.60 14.77 -28.00
C LEU A 641 -20.55 15.35 -29.07
N ASP A 642 -21.04 14.52 -29.99
CA ASP A 642 -22.03 14.94 -31.00
C ASP A 642 -23.34 15.39 -30.35
N SER A 643 -23.82 14.66 -29.34
CA SER A 643 -25.02 14.99 -28.58
C SER A 643 -24.85 16.31 -27.82
N MET A 644 -23.74 16.45 -27.09
CA MET A 644 -23.40 17.68 -26.35
C MET A 644 -23.24 18.89 -27.29
N SER A 645 -22.64 18.69 -28.46
CA SER A 645 -22.50 19.74 -29.47
C SER A 645 -23.85 20.19 -30.02
N LYS A 646 -24.71 19.24 -30.42
CA LYS A 646 -26.06 19.54 -30.94
C LYS A 646 -26.92 20.31 -29.94
N GLN A 647 -26.72 20.08 -28.66
CA GLN A 647 -27.44 20.75 -27.57
C GLN A 647 -26.81 22.08 -27.15
N GLY A 648 -25.68 22.48 -27.76
CA GLY A 648 -24.96 23.70 -27.43
C GLY A 648 -24.15 23.64 -26.13
N VAL A 649 -24.04 22.47 -25.49
CA VAL A 649 -23.27 22.27 -24.25
C VAL A 649 -21.78 22.56 -24.48
N LEU A 650 -21.24 22.14 -25.62
CA LEU A 650 -19.81 22.33 -25.94
C LEU A 650 -19.43 23.79 -26.25
N ASN A 651 -20.40 24.66 -26.57
CA ASN A 651 -20.12 26.09 -26.83
C ASN A 651 -19.60 26.82 -25.58
N ASP A 652 -19.88 26.24 -24.41
CA ASP A 652 -19.55 26.82 -23.12
C ASP A 652 -18.77 25.87 -22.21
N THR A 653 -18.14 24.85 -22.81
CA THR A 653 -17.37 23.83 -22.09
C THR A 653 -16.03 23.61 -22.79
N ILE A 654 -14.94 23.70 -22.03
CA ILE A 654 -13.63 23.20 -22.46
C ILE A 654 -13.58 21.72 -22.15
N VAL A 655 -13.31 20.89 -23.15
CA VAL A 655 -13.17 19.44 -23.01
C VAL A 655 -11.72 19.05 -23.24
N VAL A 656 -11.11 18.38 -22.27
CA VAL A 656 -9.81 17.72 -22.43
C VAL A 656 -10.05 16.22 -22.47
N ILE A 657 -9.61 15.57 -23.54
CA ILE A 657 -9.59 14.11 -23.66
C ILE A 657 -8.15 13.68 -23.48
N VAL A 658 -7.89 12.76 -22.57
CA VAL A 658 -6.54 12.30 -22.23
C VAL A 658 -6.58 10.80 -21.95
N GLY A 659 -5.75 10.02 -22.63
CA GLY A 659 -5.54 8.63 -22.24
C GLY A 659 -4.84 8.58 -20.88
N ASP A 660 -5.32 7.73 -19.97
CA ASP A 660 -4.68 7.59 -18.65
C ASP A 660 -3.35 6.83 -18.76
N HIS A 661 -3.29 5.79 -19.55
CA HIS A 661 -2.09 5.13 -20.05
C HIS A 661 -2.44 4.35 -21.32
N GLY A 662 -1.47 3.66 -21.91
CA GLY A 662 -1.70 2.69 -22.97
C GLY A 662 -1.60 1.24 -22.47
N GLN A 663 -1.85 0.30 -23.37
CA GLN A 663 -1.62 -1.12 -23.16
C GLN A 663 -1.14 -1.74 -24.50
N ALA A 664 -0.22 -2.71 -24.43
CA ALA A 664 0.34 -3.37 -25.62
C ALA A 664 -0.12 -4.85 -25.72
N PRO A 665 -1.39 -5.12 -26.05
CA PRO A 665 -1.92 -6.48 -26.15
C PRO A 665 -1.21 -7.34 -27.20
N GLU A 666 -0.49 -6.74 -28.15
CA GLU A 666 0.43 -7.43 -29.06
C GLU A 666 1.57 -8.19 -28.35
N TYR A 667 1.82 -7.93 -27.06
CA TYR A 667 2.73 -8.67 -26.18
C TYR A 667 2.02 -9.55 -25.14
N GLY A 668 0.68 -9.65 -25.21
CA GLY A 668 -0.16 -10.41 -24.30
C GLY A 668 -0.76 -9.55 -23.18
N LEU A 669 -1.63 -10.16 -22.36
CA LEU A 669 -2.40 -9.47 -21.30
C LEU A 669 -1.74 -9.52 -19.91
N ILE A 670 -0.66 -10.29 -19.76
CA ILE A 670 -0.01 -10.55 -18.45
C ILE A 670 1.04 -9.51 -18.13
N VAL A 671 1.86 -9.18 -19.13
CA VAL A 671 2.95 -8.20 -19.06
C VAL A 671 2.84 -7.25 -20.26
N PRO A 672 1.66 -6.66 -20.53
CA PRO A 672 1.48 -5.74 -21.66
C PRO A 672 2.45 -4.54 -21.60
N GLU A 673 3.00 -4.23 -20.43
CA GLU A 673 3.96 -3.16 -20.17
C GLU A 673 5.35 -3.36 -20.81
N VAL A 674 5.66 -4.52 -21.41
CA VAL A 674 6.97 -4.74 -22.07
C VAL A 674 7.23 -3.85 -23.29
N ALA A 675 6.21 -3.12 -23.77
CA ALA A 675 6.38 -2.09 -24.79
C ALA A 675 6.14 -0.71 -24.17
N ASP A 676 7.21 -0.11 -23.65
CA ASP A 676 7.14 1.13 -22.86
C ASP A 676 6.47 2.27 -23.63
N VAL A 677 6.83 2.50 -24.91
CA VAL A 677 6.20 3.54 -25.74
C VAL A 677 4.70 3.28 -25.94
N SER A 678 4.28 2.03 -26.18
CA SER A 678 2.86 1.66 -26.31
C SER A 678 2.06 1.92 -25.04
N CYS A 679 2.71 1.86 -23.87
CA CYS A 679 2.07 2.03 -22.56
C CYS A 679 2.15 3.46 -22.02
N LEU A 680 3.18 4.23 -22.36
CA LEU A 680 3.41 5.57 -21.84
C LEU A 680 2.97 6.67 -22.80
N ARG A 681 2.98 6.45 -24.12
CA ARG A 681 2.54 7.46 -25.10
C ARG A 681 1.04 7.33 -25.34
N VAL A 682 0.28 8.33 -24.94
CA VAL A 682 -1.19 8.31 -24.92
C VAL A 682 -1.79 9.26 -25.96
N ALA A 683 -3.04 8.98 -26.34
CA ALA A 683 -3.80 9.90 -27.17
C ALA A 683 -4.35 11.06 -26.32
N GLY A 684 -4.45 12.25 -26.90
CA GLY A 684 -5.11 13.37 -26.22
C GLY A 684 -5.49 14.51 -27.15
N ALA A 685 -6.50 15.28 -26.73
CA ALA A 685 -6.94 16.48 -27.42
C ALA A 685 -7.59 17.49 -26.47
N LEU A 686 -7.49 18.78 -26.79
CA LEU A 686 -8.24 19.86 -26.15
C LEU A 686 -9.27 20.42 -27.14
N ILE A 687 -10.55 20.39 -26.78
CA ILE A 687 -11.67 20.87 -27.58
C ILE A 687 -12.29 22.05 -26.84
N ALA A 688 -12.37 23.20 -27.50
CA ALA A 688 -13.01 24.40 -26.96
C ALA A 688 -13.73 25.13 -28.10
N GLU A 689 -14.93 24.65 -28.42
CA GLU A 689 -15.73 25.14 -29.56
C GLU A 689 -15.95 26.65 -29.45
N GLY A 690 -15.68 27.38 -30.53
CA GLY A 690 -15.80 28.83 -30.59
C GLY A 690 -14.71 29.62 -29.83
N ARG A 691 -13.79 28.96 -29.11
CA ARG A 691 -12.78 29.63 -28.26
C ARG A 691 -11.34 29.49 -28.78
N LEU A 692 -11.10 28.67 -29.79
CA LEU A 692 -9.74 28.40 -30.31
C LEU A 692 -9.30 29.32 -31.46
N GLY A 693 -10.24 29.98 -32.13
CA GLY A 693 -9.95 30.84 -33.29
C GLY A 693 -9.05 30.14 -34.32
N LYS A 694 -7.89 30.75 -34.62
CA LYS A 694 -6.91 30.22 -35.59
C LYS A 694 -6.19 28.94 -35.15
N TYR A 695 -6.32 28.53 -33.88
CA TYR A 695 -5.66 27.33 -33.34
C TYR A 695 -6.54 26.06 -33.48
N ALA A 696 -7.78 26.20 -33.93
CA ALA A 696 -8.63 25.04 -34.23
C ALA A 696 -7.98 24.17 -35.32
N GLY A 697 -7.86 22.87 -35.07
CA GLY A 697 -7.18 21.91 -35.94
C GLY A 697 -5.66 21.89 -35.80
N MET A 698 -5.10 22.56 -34.79
CA MET A 698 -3.67 22.50 -34.51
C MET A 698 -3.26 21.10 -34.01
N LEU A 699 -2.07 20.66 -34.42
CA LEU A 699 -1.38 19.52 -33.82
C LEU A 699 -0.21 20.06 -32.98
N TYR A 700 -0.30 19.91 -31.67
CA TYR A 700 0.75 20.29 -30.72
C TYR A 700 1.89 19.26 -30.78
N LYS A 701 3.10 19.71 -31.14
CA LYS A 701 4.23 18.84 -31.48
C LYS A 701 5.26 18.67 -30.36
N ASP A 702 5.35 19.64 -29.45
CA ASP A 702 6.29 19.54 -28.34
C ASP A 702 5.87 18.39 -27.41
N SER A 703 6.85 17.77 -26.76
CA SER A 703 6.60 16.71 -25.79
C SER A 703 5.89 17.29 -24.56
N ALA A 704 4.80 16.62 -24.17
CA ALA A 704 3.93 16.98 -23.08
C ALA A 704 3.63 15.75 -22.22
N HIS A 705 3.18 15.97 -20.99
CA HIS A 705 2.74 14.93 -20.09
C HIS A 705 1.39 15.28 -19.46
N GLN A 706 0.70 14.28 -18.92
CA GLN A 706 -0.53 14.47 -18.14
C GLN A 706 -0.40 15.49 -16.99
N TYR A 707 0.78 15.61 -16.35
CA TYR A 707 0.95 16.53 -15.24
C TYR A 707 0.89 18.00 -15.68
N ASP A 708 1.07 18.27 -16.98
CA ASP A 708 0.98 19.61 -17.57
C ASP A 708 -0.45 20.13 -17.61
N LEU A 709 -1.45 19.24 -17.51
CA LEU A 709 -2.85 19.62 -17.60
C LEU A 709 -3.26 20.58 -16.48
N LEU A 710 -2.70 20.41 -15.28
CA LEU A 710 -2.96 21.30 -14.14
C LEU A 710 -2.62 22.75 -14.48
N ASN A 711 -1.38 23.00 -14.91
CA ASN A 711 -0.91 24.34 -15.24
C ASN A 711 -1.49 24.86 -16.55
N THR A 712 -1.76 23.98 -17.51
CA THR A 712 -2.44 24.36 -18.76
C THR A 712 -3.85 24.87 -18.50
N LEU A 713 -4.64 24.15 -17.68
CA LEU A 713 -5.99 24.58 -17.33
C LEU A 713 -5.96 25.83 -16.45
N ALA A 714 -5.04 25.92 -15.49
CA ALA A 714 -4.84 27.13 -14.67
C ALA A 714 -4.49 28.37 -15.52
N ASP A 715 -3.71 28.22 -16.59
CA ASP A 715 -3.38 29.31 -17.51
C ASP A 715 -4.56 29.67 -18.45
N ILE A 716 -5.40 28.69 -18.79
CA ILE A 716 -6.60 28.93 -19.61
C ILE A 716 -7.68 29.66 -18.80
N VAL A 717 -8.08 29.12 -17.64
CA VAL A 717 -9.16 29.71 -16.83
C VAL A 717 -8.67 30.83 -15.90
N GLY A 718 -7.35 31.03 -15.81
CA GLY A 718 -6.66 31.93 -14.89
C GLY A 718 -6.49 31.33 -13.50
N VAL A 719 -5.54 31.83 -12.72
CA VAL A 719 -5.36 31.47 -11.30
C VAL A 719 -6.29 32.28 -10.37
N PRO A 720 -6.53 31.84 -9.12
CA PRO A 720 -7.17 32.65 -8.07
C PRO A 720 -6.38 33.94 -7.77
N GLU A 721 -7.04 34.98 -7.24
CA GLU A 721 -6.41 36.29 -7.00
C GLU A 721 -5.27 36.20 -5.97
N GLU A 722 -5.45 35.38 -4.95
CA GLU A 722 -4.48 35.08 -3.89
C GLU A 722 -3.35 34.14 -4.33
N GLY A 723 -3.44 33.61 -5.56
CA GLY A 723 -2.56 32.58 -6.11
C GLY A 723 -2.98 31.15 -5.76
N PHE A 724 -2.64 30.21 -6.64
CA PHE A 724 -2.95 28.79 -6.48
C PHE A 724 -1.79 28.04 -5.82
N ILE A 725 -2.05 27.36 -4.70
CA ILE A 725 -1.05 26.52 -4.03
C ILE A 725 -0.98 25.16 -4.72
N GLN A 726 0.23 24.72 -5.07
CA GLN A 726 0.45 23.40 -5.66
C GLN A 726 1.85 22.86 -5.42
N SER A 727 2.00 21.56 -5.64
CA SER A 727 3.28 20.84 -5.71
C SER A 727 3.51 20.20 -7.08
N GLY A 728 2.65 20.45 -8.06
CA GLY A 728 2.71 19.83 -9.39
C GLY A 728 3.90 20.31 -10.21
N ILE A 729 4.51 19.43 -10.99
CA ILE A 729 5.69 19.77 -11.82
C ILE A 729 5.35 20.18 -13.25
N GLY A 730 4.06 20.17 -13.60
CA GLY A 730 3.64 20.43 -14.97
C GLY A 730 3.90 21.84 -15.43
N ARG A 731 4.06 22.00 -16.74
CA ARG A 731 4.19 23.30 -17.40
C ARG A 731 2.91 23.64 -18.15
N SER A 732 2.60 24.93 -18.29
CA SER A 732 1.45 25.32 -19.12
C SER A 732 1.78 25.06 -20.60
N LEU A 733 1.06 24.15 -21.24
CA LEU A 733 1.20 23.87 -22.68
C LEU A 733 0.67 25.02 -23.54
N LYS A 734 -0.11 25.93 -22.95
CA LYS A 734 -0.54 27.17 -23.60
C LYS A 734 0.67 28.07 -23.94
N ARG A 735 1.80 27.91 -23.23
CA ARG A 735 3.05 28.64 -23.46
C ARG A 735 4.00 27.86 -24.37
N VAL A 736 4.84 28.57 -25.11
CA VAL A 736 5.91 27.96 -25.92
C VAL A 736 6.91 27.29 -24.99
N GLN A 737 7.26 26.03 -25.26
CA GLN A 737 8.17 25.26 -24.43
C GLN A 737 9.63 25.55 -24.79
N ALA A 738 10.50 25.46 -23.79
CA ALA A 738 11.95 25.50 -24.01
C ALA A 738 12.41 24.25 -24.80
N LYS A 739 13.40 24.40 -25.68
CA LYS A 739 13.88 23.29 -26.54
C LYS A 739 14.54 22.16 -25.75
N ASP A 740 15.13 22.50 -24.61
CA ASP A 740 15.81 21.60 -23.67
C ASP A 740 14.87 21.08 -22.57
N ARG A 741 13.55 21.33 -22.70
CA ARG A 741 12.56 20.81 -21.77
C ARG A 741 12.68 19.30 -21.61
N VAL A 742 12.71 18.86 -20.35
CA VAL A 742 12.62 17.46 -19.96
C VAL A 742 11.17 17.11 -19.61
N VAL A 743 10.71 15.98 -20.11
CA VAL A 743 9.42 15.36 -19.78
C VAL A 743 9.69 14.02 -19.15
N TRP A 744 9.53 13.93 -17.84
CA TRP A 744 9.72 12.70 -17.07
C TRP A 744 8.67 11.66 -17.43
N THR A 745 9.11 10.42 -17.66
CA THR A 745 8.26 9.25 -17.90
C THR A 745 8.67 8.13 -16.96
N ASN A 746 7.70 7.42 -16.39
CA ASN A 746 8.03 6.32 -15.47
C ASN A 746 7.10 5.15 -15.71
N ASN A 747 7.72 4.01 -16.03
CA ASN A 747 7.11 2.70 -15.89
C ASN A 747 7.79 1.92 -14.73
N PRO A 748 7.21 1.89 -13.52
CA PRO A 748 7.82 1.28 -12.33
C PRO A 748 8.01 -0.24 -12.46
N SER A 749 7.35 -0.88 -13.43
CA SER A 749 7.49 -2.31 -13.69
C SER A 749 8.72 -2.64 -14.54
N ARG A 750 9.35 -1.63 -15.16
CA ARG A 750 10.49 -1.83 -16.08
C ARG A 750 11.64 -0.88 -15.80
N LYS A 751 11.56 0.35 -16.30
CA LYS A 751 12.66 1.32 -16.32
C LYS A 751 12.13 2.73 -16.10
N MET A 752 12.99 3.58 -15.55
CA MET A 752 12.78 5.02 -15.50
C MET A 752 13.03 5.59 -16.89
N GLY A 753 12.45 6.76 -17.16
CA GLY A 753 12.65 7.42 -18.42
C GLY A 753 12.41 8.92 -18.39
N LEU A 754 12.89 9.55 -19.45
CA LEU A 754 12.61 10.95 -19.72
C LEU A 754 12.63 11.19 -21.21
N LEU A 755 11.93 12.21 -21.65
CA LEU A 755 12.03 12.76 -22.99
C LEU A 755 12.67 14.13 -22.98
N GLN A 756 13.61 14.33 -23.89
CA GLN A 756 14.08 15.66 -24.27
C GLN A 756 14.02 15.78 -25.80
N GLY A 757 13.18 16.69 -26.29
CA GLY A 757 12.81 16.72 -27.70
C GLY A 757 12.15 15.40 -28.13
N ASN A 758 12.77 14.71 -29.09
CA ASN A 758 12.33 13.40 -29.59
C ASN A 758 13.13 12.22 -29.01
N HIS A 759 14.10 12.47 -28.14
CA HIS A 759 14.89 11.38 -27.56
C HIS A 759 14.23 10.89 -26.27
N HIS A 760 13.82 9.62 -26.27
CA HIS A 760 13.40 8.90 -25.07
C HIS A 760 14.63 8.24 -24.46
N VAL A 761 15.09 8.77 -23.33
CA VAL A 761 16.17 8.20 -22.54
C VAL A 761 15.54 7.23 -21.56
N VAL A 762 16.01 5.99 -21.55
CA VAL A 762 15.50 4.94 -20.67
C VAL A 762 16.66 4.37 -19.88
N TYR A 763 16.49 4.25 -18.58
CA TYR A 763 17.56 3.76 -17.72
C TYR A 763 17.00 2.98 -16.53
N ALA A 764 17.82 2.08 -16.00
CA ALA A 764 17.45 1.33 -14.81
C ALA A 764 17.64 2.22 -13.58
N ARG A 765 16.61 2.32 -12.72
CA ARG A 765 16.60 3.14 -11.48
C ARG A 765 17.91 3.03 -10.71
N ASP A 766 18.36 1.81 -10.57
CA ASP A 766 19.50 1.50 -9.72
C ASP A 766 20.71 0.98 -10.51
N ALA A 767 20.75 1.08 -11.84
CA ALA A 767 21.92 0.63 -12.60
C ALA A 767 22.44 1.69 -13.54
N ASN A 768 23.72 1.59 -13.88
CA ASN A 768 24.36 2.56 -14.77
C ASN A 768 24.00 2.40 -16.26
N ALA A 769 23.06 1.51 -16.57
CA ALA A 769 22.61 1.24 -17.92
C ALA A 769 21.68 2.35 -18.41
N ILE A 770 22.12 3.06 -19.45
CA ILE A 770 21.35 4.08 -20.18
C ILE A 770 21.19 3.61 -21.62
N ALA A 771 19.98 3.74 -22.16
CA ALA A 771 19.69 3.60 -23.57
C ALA A 771 18.92 4.83 -24.07
N VAL A 772 19.07 5.16 -25.35
CA VAL A 772 18.35 6.29 -25.96
C VAL A 772 17.67 5.87 -27.25
N PHE A 773 16.39 6.20 -27.39
CA PHE A 773 15.56 5.84 -28.54
C PHE A 773 14.88 7.08 -29.13
N ASP A 774 14.47 7.00 -30.40
CA ASP A 774 13.54 7.96 -31.00
C ASP A 774 12.21 7.24 -31.26
N PRO A 775 11.17 7.45 -30.42
CA PRO A 775 9.90 6.74 -30.51
C PRO A 775 9.08 7.13 -31.76
N ASN A 776 9.46 8.18 -32.50
CA ASN A 776 8.81 8.52 -33.77
C ASN A 776 9.37 7.69 -34.93
N LEU A 777 10.63 7.27 -34.85
CA LEU A 777 11.30 6.48 -35.89
C LEU A 777 11.41 5.00 -35.52
N ASP A 778 11.39 4.68 -34.23
CA ASP A 778 11.58 3.35 -33.66
C ASP A 778 10.68 3.14 -32.44
N HIS A 779 9.38 2.96 -32.69
CA HIS A 779 8.37 2.77 -31.63
C HIS A 779 8.65 1.55 -30.73
N HIS A 780 9.29 0.51 -31.27
CA HIS A 780 9.62 -0.69 -30.51
C HIS A 780 10.96 -0.62 -29.79
N GLU A 781 11.65 0.52 -29.82
CA GLU A 781 12.91 0.76 -29.09
C GLU A 781 13.98 -0.32 -29.38
N LYS A 782 14.13 -0.70 -30.65
CA LYS A 782 15.06 -1.74 -31.10
C LYS A 782 16.46 -1.23 -31.37
N ARG A 783 16.62 0.08 -31.62
CA ARG A 783 17.87 0.72 -32.00
C ARG A 783 18.29 1.72 -30.94
N ASP A 784 19.13 1.27 -30.02
CA ASP A 784 19.78 2.16 -29.06
C ASP A 784 20.76 3.11 -29.76
N LEU A 785 20.52 4.41 -29.60
CA LEU A 785 21.31 5.50 -30.14
C LEU A 785 22.47 5.89 -29.22
N PHE A 786 22.39 5.56 -27.92
CA PHE A 786 23.37 5.99 -26.92
C PHE A 786 24.82 5.59 -27.26
N PRO A 787 25.14 4.36 -27.73
CA PRO A 787 26.51 3.97 -28.03
C PRO A 787 27.16 4.83 -29.13
N ALA A 788 26.36 5.31 -30.09
CA ALA A 788 26.81 6.08 -31.23
C ALA A 788 26.91 7.59 -30.96
N MET A 789 26.43 8.07 -29.81
CA MET A 789 26.52 9.48 -29.40
C MET A 789 27.97 9.91 -29.14
N THR A 790 28.22 11.21 -29.35
CA THR A 790 29.46 11.89 -28.99
C THR A 790 29.70 11.88 -27.48
N THR A 791 30.91 12.21 -27.05
CA THR A 791 31.25 12.26 -25.61
C THR A 791 30.44 13.34 -24.89
N GLU A 792 30.23 14.50 -25.52
CA GLU A 792 29.43 15.59 -24.96
C GLU A 792 27.95 15.20 -24.82
N GLU A 793 27.37 14.54 -25.83
CA GLU A 793 25.97 14.07 -25.78
C GLU A 793 25.77 13.02 -24.69
N LYS A 794 26.71 12.07 -24.53
CA LYS A 794 26.66 11.07 -23.47
C LYS A 794 26.72 11.70 -22.08
N ALA A 795 27.66 12.63 -21.87
CA ALA A 795 27.78 13.35 -20.62
C ALA A 795 26.51 14.16 -20.27
N HIS A 796 25.87 14.75 -21.29
CA HIS A 796 24.60 15.44 -21.12
C HIS A 796 23.49 14.48 -20.68
N VAL A 797 23.31 13.35 -21.38
CA VAL A 797 22.31 12.33 -21.00
C VAL A 797 22.55 11.76 -19.60
N GLU A 798 23.81 11.51 -19.25
CA GLU A 798 24.19 11.07 -17.89
C GLU A 798 23.84 12.12 -16.83
N SER A 799 24.00 13.42 -17.14
CA SER A 799 23.62 14.50 -16.23
C SER A 799 22.10 14.59 -16.01
N LEU A 800 21.30 14.33 -17.05
CA LEU A 800 19.83 14.31 -16.94
C LEU A 800 19.35 13.16 -16.05
N ARG A 801 19.94 11.97 -16.20
CA ARG A 801 19.68 10.84 -15.31
C ARG A 801 20.04 11.17 -13.87
N ALA A 802 21.22 11.77 -13.63
CA ALA A 802 21.65 12.13 -12.28
C ALA A 802 20.66 13.11 -11.63
N ALA A 803 20.09 14.06 -12.40
CA ALA A 803 19.05 14.97 -11.90
C ALA A 803 17.78 14.22 -11.46
N GLU A 804 17.39 13.15 -12.17
CA GLU A 804 16.22 12.34 -11.82
C GLU A 804 16.42 11.49 -10.56
N GLU A 805 17.61 10.91 -10.36
CA GLU A 805 17.94 10.10 -9.19
C GLU A 805 17.69 10.87 -7.88
N HIS A 806 17.88 12.19 -7.87
CA HIS A 806 17.60 13.03 -6.70
C HIS A 806 16.11 13.24 -6.41
N THR A 807 15.21 13.00 -7.37
CA THR A 807 13.76 13.28 -7.22
C THR A 807 12.93 12.15 -6.67
N THR A 808 13.22 10.92 -7.10
CA THR A 808 12.28 9.79 -6.95
C THR A 808 12.01 9.46 -5.48
N TRP A 809 12.95 9.82 -4.60
CA TRP A 809 12.78 9.74 -3.16
C TRP A 809 12.57 11.09 -2.48
N ALA A 810 12.77 12.25 -3.12
CA ALA A 810 12.40 13.53 -2.52
C ALA A 810 10.89 13.63 -2.31
N LEU A 811 10.10 13.07 -3.22
CA LEU A 811 8.67 12.88 -3.02
C LEU A 811 8.40 11.81 -1.95
N VAL A 812 9.12 10.69 -1.93
CA VAL A 812 8.93 9.66 -0.88
C VAL A 812 9.32 10.17 0.50
N LEU A 813 10.39 10.96 0.64
CA LEU A 813 10.91 11.49 1.91
C LEU A 813 10.13 12.72 2.33
N LEU A 814 9.69 13.62 1.44
CA LEU A 814 8.71 14.65 1.83
C LEU A 814 7.40 14.00 2.26
N LEU A 815 6.92 12.94 1.59
CA LEU A 815 5.64 12.31 1.92
C LEU A 815 5.73 11.38 3.14
N SER A 816 6.88 10.73 3.39
CA SER A 816 7.14 9.92 4.60
C SER A 816 7.66 10.72 5.79
N LEU A 817 8.39 11.82 5.56
CA LEU A 817 8.63 12.84 6.59
C LEU A 817 7.37 13.64 6.87
N PHE A 818 6.42 13.80 5.95
CA PHE A 818 5.07 14.27 6.27
C PHE A 818 4.18 13.16 6.86
N ASP A 819 4.47 11.86 6.76
CA ASP A 819 3.79 10.87 7.64
C ASP A 819 4.40 10.87 9.06
N LEU A 820 5.71 11.12 9.20
CA LEU A 820 6.35 11.34 10.50
C LEU A 820 6.10 12.75 11.08
N ALA A 821 5.89 13.77 10.24
CA ALA A 821 5.67 15.17 10.61
C ALA A 821 4.23 15.66 10.42
N SER A 822 3.32 14.93 9.78
CA SER A 822 1.86 15.16 9.92
C SER A 822 1.31 14.49 11.19
N SER A 823 2.12 13.64 11.83
CA SER A 823 1.99 13.39 13.27
C SER A 823 2.38 14.62 14.12
N ARG A 824 2.96 15.67 13.50
CA ARG A 824 3.50 16.89 14.14
C ARG A 824 3.38 18.16 13.28
N SER A 825 2.19 18.51 12.81
CA SER A 825 1.71 19.89 12.55
C SER A 825 0.60 19.89 11.51
N ARG A 826 -0.65 20.09 11.94
CA ARG A 826 -1.68 20.70 11.10
C ARG A 826 -1.47 22.21 11.18
N ILE A 827 -1.02 22.83 10.09
CA ILE A 827 -1.19 24.27 9.90
C ILE A 827 -2.61 24.46 9.36
N THR A 828 -3.53 24.82 10.24
CA THR A 828 -4.89 25.25 9.91
C THR A 828 -4.83 26.64 9.28
N MET A 829 -5.26 26.76 8.02
CA MET A 829 -5.73 28.05 7.51
C MET A 829 -7.11 28.34 8.15
N GLY A 830 -7.14 29.39 8.97
CA GLY A 830 -8.29 30.23 9.33
C GLY A 830 -9.64 29.55 9.51
N VAL A 831 -9.94 29.12 10.74
CA VAL A 831 -11.33 28.90 11.19
C VAL A 831 -11.89 30.24 11.66
N ASN A 832 -12.97 30.67 11.03
CA ASN A 832 -13.69 31.89 11.34
C ASN A 832 -14.41 31.69 12.69
N ALA A 833 -14.43 32.72 13.55
CA ALA A 833 -14.94 32.66 14.94
C ALA A 833 -16.44 32.33 15.08
N ASN A 834 -17.14 32.05 13.98
CA ASN A 834 -18.55 31.65 13.96
C ASN A 834 -18.77 30.13 13.90
N ASP A 835 -17.77 29.33 13.54
CA ASP A 835 -17.92 27.86 13.44
C ASP A 835 -17.80 27.16 14.81
N ALA A 836 -17.14 27.79 15.78
CA ALA A 836 -17.07 27.30 17.16
C ALA A 836 -18.44 27.35 17.88
N LYS A 837 -19.37 28.21 17.43
CA LYS A 837 -20.75 28.23 17.94
C LYS A 837 -21.66 27.19 17.29
N ALA A 838 -21.31 26.66 16.11
CA ALA A 838 -22.14 25.69 15.39
C ALA A 838 -21.92 24.25 15.88
N ALA A 839 -20.71 23.89 16.33
CA ALA A 839 -20.42 22.55 16.85
C ALA A 839 -21.08 22.25 18.22
N ALA A 840 -21.46 23.28 18.98
CA ALA A 840 -22.13 23.14 20.28
C ALA A 840 -23.68 23.12 20.20
N ALA A 841 -24.28 23.29 19.02
CA ALA A 841 -25.73 23.47 18.86
C ALA A 841 -26.44 22.33 18.11
N SER A 842 -25.74 21.28 17.68
CA SER A 842 -26.37 20.12 17.01
C SER A 842 -26.23 18.84 17.84
N ASN A 843 -26.94 18.76 18.96
CA ASN A 843 -27.39 17.50 19.56
C ASN A 843 -28.53 17.77 20.52
N GLY A 844 -29.74 17.85 19.96
CA GLY A 844 -30.98 17.90 20.71
C GLY A 844 -31.48 16.50 21.01
N GLN A 845 -31.04 15.91 22.13
CA GLN A 845 -31.81 14.94 22.89
C GLN A 845 -31.37 15.04 24.36
N ALA A 846 -32.35 15.21 25.24
CA ALA A 846 -32.17 15.65 26.62
C ALA A 846 -31.37 14.66 27.47
N ASP A 847 -30.19 15.07 27.90
CA ASP A 847 -29.63 14.76 29.22
C ASP A 847 -28.70 15.91 29.63
N GLY A 848 -28.61 16.22 30.92
CA GLY A 848 -28.07 17.46 31.49
C GLY A 848 -26.57 17.72 31.23
N GLY A 849 -26.19 18.02 30.00
CA GLY A 849 -24.81 18.31 29.59
C GLY A 849 -24.29 19.62 30.18
N VAL A 850 -23.17 19.53 30.89
CA VAL A 850 -22.46 20.68 31.49
C VAL A 850 -21.98 21.61 30.38
N LYS A 851 -22.49 22.86 30.36
CA LYS A 851 -22.09 23.89 29.40
C LYS A 851 -20.96 24.76 29.96
N TYR A 852 -20.05 25.16 29.09
CA TYR A 852 -18.88 25.98 29.41
C TYR A 852 -18.85 27.21 28.52
N HIS A 853 -18.37 28.34 29.05
CA HIS A 853 -18.05 29.54 28.28
C HIS A 853 -16.60 29.94 28.54
N LEU A 854 -15.97 30.50 27.50
CA LEU A 854 -14.58 30.97 27.52
C LEU A 854 -14.58 32.46 27.89
N VAL A 855 -13.83 32.85 28.91
CA VAL A 855 -13.75 34.25 29.37
C VAL A 855 -12.31 34.73 29.34
N GLU A 856 -12.08 35.87 28.66
CA GLU A 856 -10.76 36.51 28.55
C GLU A 856 -10.29 37.10 29.89
N ALA A 857 -8.97 37.16 30.10
CA ALA A 857 -8.38 37.50 31.39
C ALA A 857 -8.71 38.92 31.89
N GLU A 858 -9.17 39.84 31.03
CA GLU A 858 -9.47 41.23 31.39
C GLU A 858 -10.92 41.46 31.86
N GLU A 859 -11.84 40.49 31.75
CA GLU A 859 -13.25 40.66 32.17
C GLU A 859 -13.57 40.16 33.59
N VAL A 860 -12.64 39.50 34.29
CA VAL A 860 -12.89 39.00 35.66
C VAL A 860 -12.62 40.08 36.74
N ASP A 861 -11.82 41.11 36.43
CA ASP A 861 -11.50 42.22 37.34
C ASP A 861 -12.30 43.52 37.07
N ALA A 862 -13.14 43.55 36.02
CA ALA A 862 -13.75 44.78 35.50
C ALA A 862 -15.27 44.93 35.77
N GLN A 863 -15.82 44.28 36.81
CA GLN A 863 -17.12 44.69 37.37
C GLN A 863 -16.98 45.99 38.17
N ALA A 864 -16.57 47.08 37.52
CA ALA A 864 -16.71 48.43 38.03
C ALA A 864 -16.66 49.45 36.88
N VAL A 865 -17.81 50.12 36.68
CA VAL A 865 -18.00 51.42 36.02
C VAL A 865 -18.41 51.41 34.54
N ASP A 866 -19.34 52.33 34.24
CA ASP A 866 -20.46 52.28 33.30
C ASP A 866 -20.29 53.18 32.04
N ALA A 867 -21.07 52.85 31.00
CA ALA A 867 -21.64 53.66 29.90
C ALA A 867 -20.79 54.22 28.72
N ARG A 868 -21.05 53.71 27.49
CA ARG A 868 -21.78 54.37 26.35
C ARG A 868 -21.40 53.80 24.94
N GLN A 869 -22.42 53.41 24.15
CA GLN A 869 -22.33 53.00 22.72
C GLN A 869 -22.48 54.18 21.72
N PRO A 870 -22.27 53.96 20.39
CA PRO A 870 -23.41 53.64 19.49
C PRO A 870 -23.19 52.57 18.37
N LYS A 871 -24.34 52.13 17.81
CA LYS A 871 -24.71 50.92 17.00
C LYS A 871 -24.46 50.95 15.47
N GLN A 872 -24.46 49.76 14.80
CA GLN A 872 -25.05 49.51 13.45
C GLN A 872 -25.42 48.00 13.24
N LYS A 873 -26.70 47.62 13.12
CA LYS A 873 -27.58 47.29 11.94
C LYS A 873 -27.70 45.77 11.55
N LYS A 874 -28.92 45.22 11.72
CA LYS A 874 -29.41 43.86 11.39
C LYS A 874 -29.93 43.72 9.94
N LYS A 875 -29.79 42.53 9.34
CA LYS A 875 -30.67 41.83 8.34
C LYS A 875 -30.25 40.34 8.33
N GLY A 876 -31.05 39.28 8.24
CA GLY A 876 -32.49 39.00 8.20
C GLY A 876 -32.63 37.46 8.15
N LYS A 877 -33.57 36.87 8.89
CA LYS A 877 -33.77 35.41 9.03
C LYS A 877 -34.48 34.83 7.80
N ILE A 878 -34.04 33.66 7.30
CA ILE A 878 -34.82 32.79 6.39
C ILE A 878 -35.06 31.47 7.10
N ASN A 879 -36.32 31.04 7.10
CA ASN A 879 -36.90 29.92 7.85
C ASN A 879 -36.97 28.66 6.96
N TRP A 880 -36.52 27.51 7.47
CA TRP A 880 -36.60 26.22 6.78
C TRP A 880 -37.34 25.22 7.68
N SER A 881 -38.66 25.16 7.53
CA SER A 881 -39.47 24.06 8.02
C SER A 881 -40.24 23.46 6.85
N GLN A 882 -39.72 22.39 6.25
CA GLN A 882 -40.55 21.40 5.56
C GLN A 882 -39.78 20.12 5.23
N PHE A 883 -40.30 19.02 5.80
CA PHE A 883 -40.22 17.60 5.43
C PHE A 883 -39.17 16.67 6.09
N PRO A 884 -39.56 15.40 6.34
CA PRO A 884 -39.51 14.81 7.67
C PRO A 884 -38.75 13.47 7.73
N MET A 885 -38.34 13.04 8.91
CA MET A 885 -38.08 11.61 9.17
C MET A 885 -38.66 11.23 10.53
N GLU A 886 -39.72 10.42 10.49
CA GLU A 886 -40.25 9.67 11.62
C GLU A 886 -39.47 8.34 11.70
N ASN A 887 -38.93 8.02 12.88
CA ASN A 887 -38.63 6.66 13.30
C ASN A 887 -38.98 6.58 14.80
N GLY A 888 -40.15 6.03 15.09
CA GLY A 888 -40.57 5.65 16.44
C GLY A 888 -40.30 4.17 16.67
N ALA A 889 -39.56 3.86 17.74
CA ALA A 889 -39.53 2.54 18.34
C ALA A 889 -40.77 2.36 19.23
N ASP A 890 -41.31 1.14 19.32
CA ASP A 890 -42.01 0.67 20.52
C ASP A 890 -41.99 -0.88 20.59
N ASP A 891 -41.79 -1.35 21.81
CA ASP A 891 -41.65 -2.74 22.23
C ASP A 891 -42.99 -3.33 22.75
N ALA A 892 -43.03 -4.66 22.85
CA ALA A 892 -43.94 -5.53 23.60
C ALA A 892 -45.37 -5.79 23.06
N SER A 893 -45.61 -7.01 22.58
CA SER A 893 -46.10 -8.13 23.43
C SER A 893 -46.75 -9.30 22.65
N ARG A 894 -46.30 -10.51 22.99
CA ARG A 894 -46.97 -11.82 23.14
C ARG A 894 -47.98 -12.39 22.12
N SER A 895 -47.72 -13.68 21.88
CA SER A 895 -48.59 -14.88 21.79
C SER A 895 -49.08 -15.39 20.42
N ASP A 896 -48.44 -16.49 20.02
CA ASP A 896 -49.01 -17.82 19.76
C ASP A 896 -50.08 -18.06 18.65
N ASP A 897 -49.63 -18.87 17.68
CA ASP A 897 -50.20 -20.16 17.25
C ASP A 897 -51.18 -20.24 16.05
N SER A 898 -51.10 -21.43 15.40
CA SER A 898 -51.79 -21.99 14.22
C SER A 898 -51.21 -21.57 12.85
N GLY A 899 -50.64 -22.45 12.00
CA GLY A 899 -51.12 -23.78 11.57
C GLY A 899 -52.28 -23.58 10.59
N SER A 900 -52.34 -24.05 9.34
CA SER A 900 -51.74 -25.18 8.64
C SER A 900 -52.25 -25.20 7.18
N ASP A 901 -51.55 -25.95 6.32
CA ASP A 901 -52.04 -26.69 5.15
C ASP A 901 -52.57 -25.96 3.90
N TYR A 902 -51.96 -26.29 2.74
CA TYR A 902 -52.63 -27.08 1.68
C TYR A 902 -51.64 -27.76 0.71
N ARG A 903 -51.50 -29.07 0.90
CA ARG A 903 -51.39 -30.19 -0.07
C ARG A 903 -50.61 -30.10 -1.39
N GLN A 904 -49.61 -30.98 -1.41
CA GLN A 904 -49.05 -31.82 -2.48
C GLN A 904 -49.95 -32.17 -3.69
N ARG A 905 -49.32 -32.29 -4.87
CA ARG A 905 -49.54 -33.41 -5.81
C ARG A 905 -48.22 -33.95 -6.38
N ASN A 906 -48.04 -35.25 -6.19
CA ASN A 906 -47.00 -36.11 -6.78
C ASN A 906 -47.32 -36.44 -8.25
N PHE A 907 -46.29 -36.59 -9.09
CA PHE A 907 -46.24 -37.66 -10.09
C PHE A 907 -44.81 -38.23 -10.22
N ARG A 908 -44.73 -39.56 -10.18
CA ARG A 908 -43.53 -40.42 -10.24
C ARG A 908 -43.03 -40.59 -11.67
N GLY A 909 -41.70 -40.71 -11.83
CA GLY A 909 -41.05 -41.27 -13.02
C GLY A 909 -39.60 -41.72 -12.72
N ARG A 910 -39.38 -43.04 -12.76
CA ARG A 910 -38.12 -43.83 -12.64
C ARG A 910 -37.01 -43.33 -13.60
N GLY A 911 -35.70 -43.54 -13.37
CA GLY A 911 -34.95 -44.29 -12.35
C GLY A 911 -33.46 -44.46 -12.70
N ARG A 912 -32.75 -45.26 -11.87
CA ARG A 912 -31.35 -45.76 -11.94
C ARG A 912 -30.25 -44.71 -11.66
N GLY A 913 -29.29 -44.87 -10.75
CA GLY A 913 -28.87 -45.98 -9.88
C GLY A 913 -27.34 -46.14 -9.89
N GLY A 914 -26.67 -45.97 -8.73
CA GLY A 914 -25.28 -46.40 -8.43
C GLY A 914 -24.39 -45.30 -7.82
N ARG A 915 -24.27 -45.16 -6.48
CA ARG A 915 -23.24 -45.74 -5.55
C ARG A 915 -21.81 -45.37 -5.94
N TYR A 916 -20.98 -44.69 -5.12
CA TYR A 916 -20.62 -44.79 -3.68
C TYR A 916 -20.63 -43.38 -3.02
N GLY A 917 -21.03 -43.08 -1.77
CA GLY A 917 -20.76 -43.70 -0.46
C GLY A 917 -19.36 -43.28 0.05
N GLY A 918 -19.08 -42.59 1.16
CA GLY A 918 -19.84 -42.02 2.28
C GLY A 918 -18.85 -41.80 3.46
N ARG A 919 -19.24 -40.92 4.41
CA ARG A 919 -18.81 -40.78 5.84
C ARG A 919 -17.59 -39.93 6.25
N GLY A 920 -17.94 -38.97 7.12
CA GLY A 920 -17.28 -38.68 8.42
C GLY A 920 -17.18 -37.16 8.68
N GLY A 921 -17.91 -36.49 9.57
CA GLY A 921 -18.68 -36.91 10.73
C GLY A 921 -17.94 -36.63 12.05
N ARG A 922 -18.11 -35.41 12.59
CA ARG A 922 -18.12 -34.95 14.00
C ARG A 922 -16.98 -35.39 14.96
N GLY A 923 -16.40 -34.38 15.62
CA GLY A 923 -15.65 -34.52 16.88
C GLY A 923 -15.47 -33.18 17.58
N ALA A 924 -16.50 -32.74 18.32
CA ALA A 924 -16.48 -31.56 19.16
C ALA A 924 -15.57 -31.76 20.40
N GLY A 925 -14.73 -30.77 20.68
CA GLY A 925 -14.08 -30.58 21.99
C GLY A 925 -14.67 -29.34 22.67
N ARG A 926 -15.54 -29.56 23.65
CA ARG A 926 -16.09 -28.54 24.56
C ARG A 926 -14.95 -27.82 25.30
N ARG A 927 -14.95 -26.49 25.30
CA ARG A 927 -14.48 -25.69 26.45
C ARG A 927 -15.68 -24.96 27.04
N SER A 928 -15.76 -25.07 28.36
CA SER A 928 -16.85 -24.62 29.21
C SER A 928 -16.92 -23.11 29.25
N TYR A 929 -18.13 -22.57 29.13
CA TYR A 929 -18.51 -21.20 29.44
C TYR A 929 -18.82 -21.12 30.94
N ASN A 930 -18.21 -20.15 31.65
CA ASN A 930 -18.85 -19.33 32.69
C ASN A 930 -17.79 -18.44 33.37
N ASP A 931 -17.71 -17.20 32.88
CA ASP A 931 -17.81 -15.96 33.69
C ASP A 931 -17.70 -14.79 32.69
N SER A 932 -18.76 -14.59 31.91
CA SER A 932 -18.89 -13.42 31.04
C SER A 932 -19.71 -12.36 31.76
N ASN A 933 -19.05 -11.50 32.53
CA ASN A 933 -19.63 -10.21 32.93
C ASN A 933 -19.23 -9.07 31.97
N GLY A 934 -18.56 -9.38 30.87
CA GLY A 934 -18.15 -8.35 29.92
C GLY A 934 -19.15 -8.07 28.81
N THR A 935 -19.35 -6.78 28.51
CA THR A 935 -20.24 -6.27 27.46
C THR A 935 -19.42 -5.54 26.41
N TYR A 936 -19.80 -5.64 25.14
CA TYR A 936 -19.18 -4.86 24.06
C TYR A 936 -19.89 -3.51 23.91
N TYR A 937 -19.14 -2.42 24.00
CA TYR A 937 -19.61 -1.06 23.68
C TYR A 937 -18.80 -0.53 22.51
N ASN A 938 -19.48 -0.12 21.42
CA ASN A 938 -18.84 0.37 20.18
C ASN A 938 -17.68 -0.50 19.66
N GLY A 939 -17.78 -1.83 19.79
CA GLY A 939 -16.77 -2.78 19.34
C GLY A 939 -15.62 -3.06 20.32
N VAL A 940 -15.60 -2.45 21.51
CA VAL A 940 -14.60 -2.68 22.57
C VAL A 940 -15.18 -3.58 23.66
N TYR A 941 -14.46 -4.64 24.04
CA TYR A 941 -14.87 -5.54 25.12
C TYR A 941 -14.57 -4.91 26.48
N VAL A 942 -15.61 -4.59 27.26
CA VAL A 942 -15.49 -4.13 28.64
C VAL A 942 -15.74 -5.32 29.56
N PRO A 943 -14.75 -5.82 30.33
CA PRO A 943 -14.87 -7.07 31.10
C PRO A 943 -15.88 -7.11 32.25
N THR A 944 -16.46 -5.97 32.65
CA THR A 944 -17.39 -5.85 33.79
C THR A 944 -18.38 -4.69 33.59
N PRO A 945 -19.65 -4.79 34.04
CA PRO A 945 -20.61 -3.69 33.98
C PRO A 945 -20.57 -2.81 35.23
N ASP A 946 -19.66 -3.06 36.18
CA ASP A 946 -19.54 -2.27 37.41
C ASP A 946 -19.06 -0.84 37.09
N VAL A 947 -19.95 0.11 37.32
CA VAL A 947 -19.76 1.55 37.08
C VAL A 947 -18.57 2.10 37.85
N LYS A 948 -18.31 1.62 39.09
CA LYS A 948 -17.17 2.09 39.89
C LYS A 948 -15.84 1.60 39.33
N ILE A 949 -15.80 0.36 38.83
CA ILE A 949 -14.57 -0.23 38.25
C ILE A 949 -14.28 0.41 36.89
N THR A 950 -15.30 0.58 36.06
CA THR A 950 -15.15 1.24 34.75
C THR A 950 -14.78 2.71 34.88
N ALA A 951 -15.28 3.43 35.90
CA ALA A 951 -14.83 4.79 36.23
C ALA A 951 -13.35 4.86 36.60
N GLN A 952 -12.82 3.86 37.34
CA GLN A 952 -11.39 3.79 37.66
C GLN A 952 -10.53 3.50 36.43
N TRP A 953 -11.02 2.70 35.47
CA TRP A 953 -10.32 2.49 34.21
C TRP A 953 -10.34 3.73 33.30
N ALA A 954 -11.48 4.43 33.25
CA ALA A 954 -11.58 5.70 32.56
C ALA A 954 -10.65 6.76 33.18
N LYS A 955 -10.57 6.82 34.52
CA LYS A 955 -9.58 7.64 35.24
C LYS A 955 -8.15 7.30 34.82
N ALA A 956 -7.76 6.03 34.79
CA ALA A 956 -6.42 5.63 34.35
C ALA A 956 -6.13 6.01 32.89
N GLN A 957 -7.14 5.94 32.02
CA GLN A 957 -7.04 6.38 30.64
C GLN A 957 -6.87 7.90 30.52
N ILE A 958 -7.57 8.67 31.37
CA ILE A 958 -7.40 10.13 31.46
C ILE A 958 -6.01 10.47 32.02
N GLU A 959 -5.56 9.83 33.09
CA GLU A 959 -4.22 10.02 33.66
C GLU A 959 -3.13 9.74 32.61
N PHE A 960 -3.31 8.72 31.77
CA PHE A 960 -2.42 8.45 30.64
C PHE A 960 -2.33 9.63 29.66
N TYR A 961 -3.45 10.29 29.35
CA TYR A 961 -3.44 11.44 28.42
C TYR A 961 -2.61 12.63 28.94
N PHE A 962 -2.52 12.80 30.25
CA PHE A 962 -1.73 13.86 30.87
C PHE A 962 -0.30 13.43 31.24
N THR A 963 0.14 12.23 30.84
CA THR A 963 1.55 11.85 31.00
C THR A 963 2.45 12.72 30.11
N PRO A 964 3.68 13.03 30.53
CA PRO A 964 4.63 13.78 29.71
C PRO A 964 4.84 13.17 28.32
N ASP A 965 4.92 11.84 28.24
CA ASP A 965 5.11 11.12 26.97
C ASP A 965 3.93 11.32 25.99
N ASN A 966 2.70 11.43 26.51
CA ASN A 966 1.52 11.75 25.71
C ASN A 966 1.44 13.26 25.40
N LEU A 967 1.61 14.14 26.39
CA LEU A 967 1.53 15.61 26.20
C LEU A 967 2.58 16.17 25.23
N VAL A 968 3.75 15.53 25.09
CA VAL A 968 4.73 15.88 24.05
C VAL A 968 4.17 15.70 22.63
N ARG A 969 3.19 14.81 22.45
CA ARG A 969 2.63 14.42 21.13
C ARG A 969 1.19 14.87 20.93
N ASP A 970 0.41 15.00 22.01
CA ASP A 970 -1.01 15.32 21.99
C ASP A 970 -1.26 16.83 21.91
N ILE A 971 -1.08 17.37 20.71
CA ILE A 971 -1.31 18.79 20.41
C ILE A 971 -2.79 19.15 20.61
N PHE A 972 -3.72 18.22 20.33
CA PHE A 972 -5.15 18.47 20.41
C PHE A 972 -5.58 18.77 21.85
N LEU A 973 -5.17 17.95 22.82
CA LEU A 973 -5.48 18.19 24.24
C LEU A 973 -4.86 19.52 24.73
N ARG A 974 -3.62 19.82 24.31
CA ARG A 974 -2.91 21.05 24.69
C ARG A 974 -3.51 22.32 24.11
N GLN A 975 -4.01 22.27 22.87
CA GLN A 975 -4.70 23.39 22.23
C GLN A 975 -6.01 23.75 22.93
N HIS A 976 -6.57 22.84 23.72
CA HIS A 976 -7.77 23.07 24.51
C HIS A 976 -7.46 23.36 25.98
N MET A 977 -6.19 23.42 26.39
CA MET A 977 -5.82 23.84 27.76
C MET A 977 -6.01 25.35 27.89
N ASP A 978 -6.72 25.77 28.93
CA ASP A 978 -6.83 27.18 29.27
C ASP A 978 -5.49 27.76 29.74
N VAL A 979 -5.45 29.07 29.95
CA VAL A 979 -4.26 29.80 30.44
C VAL A 979 -3.67 29.23 31.73
N ASP A 980 -4.46 28.50 32.52
CA ASP A 980 -4.06 27.86 33.78
C ASP A 980 -3.85 26.34 33.62
N GLY A 981 -3.83 25.82 32.38
CA GLY A 981 -3.56 24.42 32.04
C GLY A 981 -4.77 23.48 32.16
N TYR A 982 -5.98 24.00 32.43
CA TYR A 982 -7.18 23.19 32.63
C TYR A 982 -7.94 22.91 31.34
N VAL A 983 -8.59 21.75 31.30
CA VAL A 983 -9.59 21.37 30.29
C VAL A 983 -10.85 20.83 30.97
N PRO A 984 -12.06 21.04 30.42
CA PRO A 984 -13.27 20.46 30.99
C PRO A 984 -13.21 18.94 31.09
N LEU A 985 -13.63 18.37 32.23
CA LEU A 985 -13.67 16.90 32.37
C LEU A 985 -14.64 16.27 31.36
N ALA A 986 -15.75 16.95 31.06
CA ALA A 986 -16.72 16.51 30.06
C ALA A 986 -16.11 16.42 28.64
N PHE A 987 -15.20 17.34 28.31
CA PHE A 987 -14.50 17.33 27.02
C PHE A 987 -13.61 16.09 26.90
N VAL A 988 -12.76 15.82 27.89
CA VAL A 988 -11.89 14.63 27.88
C VAL A 988 -12.72 13.34 28.01
N GLY A 989 -13.83 13.38 28.72
CA GLY A 989 -14.79 12.28 28.86
C GLY A 989 -15.42 11.83 27.53
N SER A 990 -15.56 12.75 26.57
CA SER A 990 -16.07 12.44 25.23
C SER A 990 -15.05 11.77 24.30
N PHE A 991 -13.78 11.64 24.71
CA PHE A 991 -12.77 10.99 23.87
C PHE A 991 -13.14 9.52 23.70
N GLN A 992 -13.08 9.00 22.48
CA GLN A 992 -13.62 7.68 22.15
C GLN A 992 -13.13 6.57 23.08
N ALA A 993 -11.86 6.57 23.50
CA ALA A 993 -11.32 5.55 24.39
C ALA A 993 -11.83 5.68 25.84
N VAL A 994 -12.16 6.90 26.31
CA VAL A 994 -12.77 7.12 27.63
C VAL A 994 -14.27 6.81 27.56
N TYR A 995 -14.97 7.36 26.55
CA TYR A 995 -16.40 7.19 26.34
C TYR A 995 -16.81 5.73 26.08
N SER A 996 -15.95 4.94 25.43
CA SER A 996 -16.19 3.51 25.22
C SER A 996 -15.95 2.67 26.47
N LEU A 997 -15.17 3.17 27.44
CA LEU A 997 -14.93 2.51 28.72
C LEU A 997 -15.98 2.86 29.76
N HIS A 998 -16.47 4.11 29.78
CA HIS A 998 -17.35 4.60 30.82
C HIS A 998 -18.15 5.84 30.36
N GLN A 999 -19.46 5.88 30.67
CA GLN A 999 -20.38 6.93 30.21
C GLN A 999 -21.07 7.70 31.36
N ASP A 1000 -20.96 7.22 32.61
CA ASP A 1000 -21.60 7.87 33.76
C ASP A 1000 -20.73 9.03 34.29
N TYR A 1001 -21.07 10.25 33.91
CA TYR A 1001 -20.26 11.43 34.24
C TYR A 1001 -20.09 11.65 35.75
N ALA A 1002 -21.12 11.37 36.56
CA ALA A 1002 -21.08 11.57 38.00
C ALA A 1002 -20.04 10.67 38.69
N SER A 1003 -19.98 9.38 38.33
CA SER A 1003 -18.95 8.48 38.88
C SER A 1003 -17.57 8.70 38.29
N LEU A 1004 -17.46 9.20 37.05
CA LEU A 1004 -16.18 9.68 36.50
C LEU A 1004 -15.64 10.87 37.30
N LEU A 1005 -16.47 11.88 37.57
CA LEU A 1005 -16.11 13.05 38.38
C LEU A 1005 -15.65 12.63 39.79
N GLU A 1006 -16.39 11.73 40.43
CA GLU A 1006 -16.03 11.19 41.75
C GLU A 1006 -14.72 10.38 41.70
N ALA A 1007 -14.48 9.61 40.64
CA ALA A 1007 -13.21 8.89 40.46
C ALA A 1007 -12.03 9.87 40.30
N MET A 1008 -12.20 10.97 39.57
CA MET A 1008 -11.15 11.97 39.34
C MET A 1008 -10.71 12.69 40.62
N LYS A 1009 -11.59 12.88 41.63
CA LYS A 1009 -11.22 13.43 42.95
C LYS A 1009 -10.09 12.66 43.64
N THR A 1010 -9.96 11.38 43.33
CA THR A 1010 -8.94 10.48 43.93
C THR A 1010 -7.66 10.37 43.09
N SER A 1011 -7.49 11.18 42.03
CA SER A 1011 -6.27 11.13 41.21
C SER A 1011 -5.07 11.76 41.92
N GLU A 1012 -3.96 11.03 41.96
CA GLU A 1012 -2.69 11.57 42.48
C GLU A 1012 -1.98 12.46 41.45
N TYR A 1013 -2.25 12.26 40.15
CA TYR A 1013 -1.57 12.93 39.04
C TYR A 1013 -2.35 14.13 38.47
N ILE A 1014 -3.68 14.08 38.53
CA ILE A 1014 -4.58 15.11 38.00
C ILE A 1014 -5.15 15.94 39.14
N GLU A 1015 -5.15 17.26 38.96
CA GLU A 1015 -5.88 18.20 39.78
C GLU A 1015 -7.26 18.46 39.16
N LEU A 1016 -8.32 18.30 39.97
CA LEU A 1016 -9.70 18.59 39.59
C LEU A 1016 -10.13 19.90 40.28
N ASP A 1017 -10.56 20.87 39.48
CA ASP A 1017 -11.37 21.99 39.95
C ASP A 1017 -12.83 21.51 40.04
N GLU A 1018 -13.34 21.36 41.27
CA GLU A 1018 -14.71 20.89 41.52
C GLU A 1018 -15.77 21.94 41.18
N GLU A 1019 -15.42 23.24 41.21
CA GLU A 1019 -16.38 24.32 40.96
C GLU A 1019 -16.72 24.40 39.46
N ASN A 1020 -15.69 24.33 38.62
CA ASN A 1020 -15.87 24.35 37.17
C ASN A 1020 -15.78 22.97 36.53
N GLU A 1021 -15.60 21.88 37.28
CA GLU A 1021 -15.46 20.51 36.77
C GLU A 1021 -14.41 20.37 35.64
N LYS A 1022 -13.26 21.01 35.83
CA LYS A 1022 -12.14 20.99 34.88
C LYS A 1022 -10.90 20.35 35.50
N ILE A 1023 -10.09 19.72 34.66
CA ILE A 1023 -8.93 18.92 35.08
C ILE A 1023 -7.63 19.44 34.46
N ARG A 1024 -6.52 19.34 35.20
CA ARG A 1024 -5.16 19.61 34.69
C ARG A 1024 -4.13 18.69 35.33
N LEU A 1025 -2.90 18.71 34.81
CA LEU A 1025 -1.78 18.06 35.49
C LEU A 1025 -1.44 18.79 36.79
N ARG A 1026 -1.28 18.05 37.90
CA ARG A 1026 -1.06 18.63 39.24
C ARG A 1026 0.25 19.43 39.36
N GLN A 1027 1.29 19.09 38.59
CA GLN A 1027 2.58 19.77 38.60
C GLN A 1027 3.16 19.87 37.19
N GLY A 1028 3.84 20.98 36.87
CA GLY A 1028 4.53 21.15 35.60
C GLY A 1028 3.58 21.25 34.41
N TRP A 1029 2.37 21.77 34.62
CA TRP A 1029 1.37 22.01 33.57
C TRP A 1029 1.75 23.18 32.67
N GLU A 1030 2.52 24.14 33.18
CA GLU A 1030 2.86 25.42 32.55
C GLU A 1030 3.58 25.21 31.21
N GLN A 1031 4.42 24.19 31.11
CA GLN A 1031 5.15 23.84 29.87
C GLN A 1031 4.27 23.21 28.78
N TRP A 1032 3.05 22.78 29.13
CA TRP A 1032 2.14 22.08 28.22
C TRP A 1032 1.09 22.99 27.61
N VAL A 1033 0.88 24.19 28.19
CA VAL A 1033 -0.05 25.19 27.67
C VAL A 1033 0.38 25.64 26.26
N TRP A 1034 -0.58 25.71 25.33
CA TRP A 1034 -0.29 25.93 23.90
C TRP A 1034 -0.21 27.42 23.53
N PRO A 1035 0.73 27.87 22.68
CA PRO A 1035 0.80 29.27 22.25
C PRO A 1035 -0.50 29.72 21.55
N ASN A 1036 -1.02 30.89 21.93
CA ASN A 1036 -2.20 31.50 21.30
C ASN A 1036 -1.81 32.52 20.22
N ALA A 1037 -2.78 32.94 19.40
CA ALA A 1037 -2.56 33.80 18.23
C ALA A 1037 -2.08 35.22 18.57
N GLU A 1038 -2.20 35.63 19.84
CA GLU A 1038 -1.80 36.93 20.36
C GLU A 1038 -0.41 36.90 21.03
N GLY A 1039 0.28 35.75 20.98
CA GLY A 1039 1.62 35.57 21.52
C GLY A 1039 1.67 35.16 23.01
N GLY A 1040 0.53 34.88 23.64
CA GLY A 1040 0.40 34.28 24.97
C GLY A 1040 0.31 32.74 24.94
N TYR A 1041 -0.04 32.11 26.06
CA TYR A 1041 -0.21 30.66 26.18
C TYR A 1041 -1.59 30.32 26.76
N GLY A 1042 -2.33 29.43 26.08
CA GLY A 1042 -3.59 28.84 26.52
C GLY A 1042 -4.82 29.51 25.91
N VAL A 1043 -5.93 28.79 25.88
CA VAL A 1043 -7.25 29.39 25.59
C VAL A 1043 -7.77 30.17 26.80
N PRO A 1044 -8.75 31.08 26.64
CA PRO A 1044 -9.35 31.75 27.78
C PRO A 1044 -9.94 30.76 28.80
N ARG A 1045 -10.13 31.20 30.06
CA ARG A 1045 -10.51 30.28 31.15
C ARG A 1045 -11.87 29.62 30.88
N TYR A 1046 -11.93 28.32 31.13
CA TYR A 1046 -13.22 27.61 31.17
C TYR A 1046 -13.94 27.95 32.46
N ILE A 1047 -15.15 28.50 32.31
CA ILE A 1047 -16.10 28.72 33.40
C ILE A 1047 -17.36 27.90 33.12
N LYS A 1048 -17.78 27.08 34.10
CA LYS A 1048 -19.00 26.30 34.03
C LYS A 1048 -20.19 27.27 34.14
N SER A 1049 -21.11 27.25 33.18
CA SER A 1049 -22.28 28.12 33.24
C SER A 1049 -23.24 27.66 34.33
N THR A 1050 -23.47 28.49 35.35
CA THR A 1050 -24.56 28.30 36.30
C THR A 1050 -25.86 28.85 35.72
N GLU A 1051 -26.99 28.19 35.99
CA GLU A 1051 -28.33 28.57 35.48
C GLU A 1051 -28.75 30.00 35.89
N GLU A 1052 -28.01 30.68 36.77
CA GLU A 1052 -28.30 32.05 37.21
C GLU A 1052 -27.84 33.16 36.24
N VAL A 1053 -26.96 32.87 35.27
CA VAL A 1053 -26.48 33.91 34.32
C VAL A 1053 -27.44 34.11 33.15
N GLU A 1054 -28.25 33.11 32.79
CA GLU A 1054 -29.26 33.24 31.72
C GLU A 1054 -30.40 34.20 32.10
N THR A 1055 -30.70 34.38 33.40
CA THR A 1055 -31.75 35.32 33.87
C THR A 1055 -31.30 36.78 33.90
N ALA A 1056 -30.01 37.06 34.13
CA ALA A 1056 -29.47 38.43 34.13
C ALA A 1056 -29.33 39.00 32.70
N GLN A 1057 -28.88 38.19 31.73
CA GLN A 1057 -28.77 38.63 30.33
C GLN A 1057 -30.12 38.72 29.61
N ALA A 1058 -31.13 37.95 30.05
CA ALA A 1058 -32.48 38.04 29.51
C ALA A 1058 -33.24 39.31 29.96
N THR A 1059 -32.90 39.88 31.12
CA THR A 1059 -33.57 41.08 31.65
C THR A 1059 -33.05 42.37 31.01
N GLU A 1060 -31.73 42.48 30.76
CA GLU A 1060 -31.14 43.65 30.06
C GLU A 1060 -31.50 43.70 28.56
N ALA A 1061 -31.80 42.57 27.93
CA ALA A 1061 -32.28 42.54 26.55
C ALA A 1061 -33.77 42.97 26.40
N SER A 1062 -34.48 43.15 27.52
CA SER A 1062 -35.92 43.50 27.55
C SER A 1062 -36.21 44.95 28.00
N SER A 1063 -35.20 45.76 28.33
CA SER A 1063 -35.36 47.18 28.72
C SER A 1063 -34.88 48.16 27.65
#